data_AF-A0A933M179-F1
#
_entry.id   AF-A0A933M179-F1
#
_cell.length_a   1.000
_cell.length_b   1.000
_cell.length_c   1.000
_cell.angle_alpha   90.00
_cell.angle_beta   90.00
_cell.angle_gamma   90.00
#
_symmetry.space_group_name_H-M   'P 1'
#
loop_
_entity.id
_entity.type
_entity.pdbx_description
1 polymer ?
#
loop_
_entity_poly.entity_id
_entity_poly.type
_entity_poly.pdbx_seq_one_letter_code
_entity_poly.pdbx_strand_id
1 'polypeptide(L)'
;MKKLVPGLCAILGFWFSAICLGVETTPSNHIRQALPKIFKCGLIFFLFAWSLPGRRALCADPTRLSDQAAEFKRETNRRDRALRKEFLSDIATLCVMDQMRARLQDIEVAQIDVWKQLDACFTGAQKLHIIPEAAAASGIAAARDRYFLRMVTLYGEMAPKTYNELFSDLGSSAKLGYPFTVHPPQQELIRSLTVKIDKILNTVRAGQWQSYPMLAYACKESGEQAAADSSHAADRTVSQASTDIEQLQNDYWEVRLRYKPERAFDLGIPSHEVLTDISFPALQRYEAELSQLNIRLQALKIHRKSLPHRERIYFDFLESLIHSDLRPRLLHRSYPIVDLRDYISYPWGYIMARKEFLSFSKETIQGWEEIARILEKLPNYYKEAESHLREGLAEGNIPNKISTEYYGSKVAPKAAEYYAKLPAFAAMSLDRNHAIVERLEHASTRTIRALGSFTDFLNREVLPEASQDYALGMEELNWRLKNQLYVNEDADQILRRLETRLAELSGDLDRLKIELAHEMKVSVAEVHNNINTTPVDEREMLRYYHDAIIRAENFIRLENLFDLPSSFKVEVMSGPSGMHEDAWAFYRPVPIFRDDIRGIFYITKSSGTSQDMPPIPEIAVNTVHEALPGHDLQFRQFHAFRNEIPRYLWLGESGFNIEGWAMYVTDLMRRKGFFTKAEEYFCINQQISFIEYAIWEIKLHARKVTWHDVVTDGMTQSESQGYFQDSALWPLRMLDFTLGQMEIERLKEEYKKAKGKAYSEAQFHRDFLKEGPMPTSLIGKLLLED
;
A
#
# COMPACT_ATOMS: atom_id res chain seq x y z
N MET A 1 -2.36 31.37 -23.08
CA MET A 1 -2.43 30.17 -23.95
C MET A 1 -3.70 29.32 -23.81
N LYS A 2 -4.37 29.19 -22.65
CA LYS A 2 -5.65 28.44 -22.53
C LYS A 2 -6.90 29.10 -23.17
N LYS A 3 -6.85 30.35 -23.65
CA LYS A 3 -7.97 31.00 -24.38
C LYS A 3 -7.81 31.06 -25.91
N LEU A 4 -6.67 30.60 -26.46
CA LEU A 4 -6.39 30.63 -27.91
C LEU A 4 -6.63 29.28 -28.62
N VAL A 5 -6.67 28.19 -27.87
CA VAL A 5 -6.78 26.83 -28.42
C VAL A 5 -8.17 26.51 -29.02
N PRO A 6 -9.32 26.89 -28.40
CA PRO A 6 -10.63 26.56 -28.98
C PRO A 6 -10.92 27.29 -30.30
N GLY A 7 -10.46 28.55 -30.42
CA GLY A 7 -10.60 29.34 -31.65
C GLY A 7 -9.77 28.80 -32.81
N LEU A 8 -8.55 28.32 -32.54
CA LEU A 8 -7.69 27.65 -33.53
C LEU A 8 -8.26 26.29 -33.97
N CYS A 9 -8.89 25.54 -33.07
CA CYS A 9 -9.53 24.26 -33.39
C CYS A 9 -10.77 24.44 -34.28
N ALA A 10 -11.59 25.47 -34.06
CA ALA A 10 -12.74 25.77 -34.91
C ALA A 10 -12.30 26.19 -36.32
N ILE A 11 -11.25 27.01 -36.43
CA ILE A 11 -10.70 27.46 -37.72
C ILE A 11 -10.08 26.28 -38.49
N LEU A 12 -9.30 25.41 -37.84
CA LEU A 12 -8.66 24.27 -38.50
C LEU A 12 -9.67 23.18 -38.91
N GLY A 13 -10.71 22.95 -38.11
CA GLY A 13 -11.81 22.03 -38.45
C GLY A 13 -12.69 22.54 -39.60
N PHE A 14 -12.94 23.85 -39.67
CA PHE A 14 -13.68 24.47 -40.77
C PHE A 14 -12.89 24.42 -42.09
N TRP A 15 -11.57 24.61 -42.04
CA TRP A 15 -10.69 24.48 -43.22
C TRP A 15 -10.56 23.04 -43.71
N PHE A 16 -10.47 22.07 -42.80
CA PHE A 16 -10.44 20.64 -43.17
C PHE A 16 -11.74 20.20 -43.86
N SER A 17 -12.88 20.73 -43.39
CA SER A 17 -14.19 20.46 -43.97
C SER A 17 -14.40 21.16 -45.33
N ALA A 18 -13.92 22.40 -45.49
CA ALA A 18 -13.99 23.14 -46.76
C ALA A 18 -13.10 22.54 -47.86
N ILE A 19 -11.95 21.96 -47.49
CA ILE A 19 -11.04 21.25 -48.42
C ILE A 19 -11.64 19.91 -48.85
N CYS A 20 -12.34 19.19 -47.96
CA CYS A 20 -13.01 17.93 -48.31
C CYS A 20 -14.29 18.14 -49.13
N LEU A 21 -14.94 19.30 -49.05
CA LEU A 21 -16.17 19.63 -49.78
C LEU A 21 -15.95 20.39 -51.11
N GLY A 22 -14.70 20.62 -51.52
CA GLY A 22 -14.38 21.11 -52.87
C GLY A 22 -14.75 22.56 -53.16
N VAL A 23 -14.83 23.44 -52.16
CA VAL A 23 -15.08 24.87 -52.39
C VAL A 23 -13.76 25.55 -52.79
N GLU A 24 -13.68 26.06 -54.02
CA GLU A 24 -12.50 26.75 -54.57
C GLU A 24 -12.20 28.04 -53.78
N THR A 25 -11.20 27.99 -52.90
CA THR A 25 -10.42 29.18 -52.54
C THR A 25 -8.94 28.82 -52.60
N THR A 26 -8.21 29.50 -53.47
CA THR A 26 -6.78 29.29 -53.70
C THR A 26 -5.97 29.76 -52.47
N PRO A 27 -5.29 28.87 -51.71
CA PRO A 27 -4.50 29.30 -50.56
C PRO A 27 -3.11 29.76 -51.00
N SER A 28 -2.58 30.78 -50.32
CA SER A 28 -1.22 31.30 -50.55
C SER A 28 -0.14 30.25 -50.24
N ASN A 29 1.05 30.41 -50.84
CA ASN A 29 2.15 29.45 -50.82
C ASN A 29 2.60 28.98 -49.42
N HIS A 30 2.34 29.76 -48.36
CA HIS A 30 2.68 29.37 -46.99
C HIS A 30 1.81 28.25 -46.41
N ILE A 31 0.55 28.10 -46.85
CA ILE A 31 -0.35 27.03 -46.37
C ILE A 31 0.00 25.68 -47.03
N ARG A 32 0.45 25.68 -48.30
CA ARG A 32 0.90 24.47 -49.01
C ARG A 32 2.10 23.78 -48.35
N GLN A 33 2.98 24.54 -47.71
CA GLN A 33 4.14 24.01 -46.99
C GLN A 33 3.79 23.46 -45.59
N ALA A 34 2.66 23.87 -45.02
CA ALA A 34 2.22 23.45 -43.68
C ALA A 34 1.29 22.21 -43.71
N LEU A 35 0.64 21.93 -44.83
CA LEU A 35 -0.28 20.80 -45.03
C LEU A 35 0.26 19.42 -44.58
N PRO A 36 1.52 19.03 -44.88
CA PRO A 36 2.07 17.74 -44.43
C PRO A 36 2.24 17.65 -42.91
N LYS A 37 2.51 18.77 -42.24
CA LYS A 37 2.64 18.84 -40.77
C LYS A 37 1.28 18.80 -40.09
N ILE A 38 0.28 19.47 -40.66
CA ILE A 38 -1.12 19.43 -40.19
C ILE A 38 -1.67 18.00 -40.31
N PHE A 39 -1.35 17.29 -41.41
CA PHE A 39 -1.74 15.88 -41.61
C PHE A 39 -1.06 14.93 -40.62
N LYS A 40 0.24 15.11 -40.35
CA LYS A 40 0.97 14.34 -39.32
C LYS A 40 0.40 14.56 -37.91
N CYS A 41 0.03 15.79 -37.56
CA CYS A 41 -0.58 16.08 -36.26
C CYS A 41 -1.98 15.47 -36.13
N GLY A 42 -2.79 15.48 -37.20
CA GLY A 42 -4.09 14.79 -37.23
C GLY A 42 -3.97 13.27 -37.11
N LEU A 43 -2.96 12.66 -37.75
CA LEU A 43 -2.67 11.23 -37.69
C LEU A 43 -2.21 10.78 -36.29
N ILE A 44 -1.34 11.55 -35.65
CA ILE A 44 -0.88 11.29 -34.27
C ILE A 44 -2.07 11.37 -33.29
N PHE A 45 -2.98 12.33 -33.49
CA PHE A 45 -4.17 12.45 -32.64
C PHE A 45 -5.17 11.30 -32.87
N PHE A 46 -5.29 10.81 -34.10
CA PHE A 46 -6.11 9.63 -34.43
C PHE A 46 -5.52 8.34 -33.86
N LEU A 47 -4.18 8.17 -33.89
CA LEU A 47 -3.46 7.07 -33.26
C LEU A 47 -3.56 7.09 -31.72
N PHE A 48 -3.57 8.27 -31.11
CA PHE A 48 -3.76 8.45 -29.67
C PHE A 48 -5.21 8.21 -29.23
N ALA A 49 -6.19 8.51 -30.10
CA ALA A 49 -7.60 8.17 -29.85
C ALA A 49 -7.89 6.67 -30.04
N TRP A 50 -7.08 5.95 -30.83
CA TRP A 50 -7.24 4.52 -31.13
C TRP A 50 -6.62 3.59 -30.05
N SER A 51 -5.67 4.10 -29.27
CA SER A 51 -5.03 3.37 -28.16
C SER A 51 -5.81 3.38 -26.84
N LEU A 52 -6.97 4.04 -26.77
CA LEU A 52 -7.83 4.07 -25.58
C LEU A 52 -8.72 2.80 -25.47
N PRO A 53 -8.88 2.19 -24.27
CA PRO A 53 -9.65 0.96 -24.11
C PRO A 53 -11.15 1.24 -24.31
N GLY A 54 -11.77 0.62 -25.32
CA GLY A 54 -13.23 0.73 -25.56
C GLY A 54 -13.69 0.68 -27.02
N ARG A 55 -12.78 0.72 -28.01
CA ARG A 55 -13.14 0.62 -29.45
C ARG A 55 -12.47 -0.57 -30.15
N ARG A 56 -12.76 -1.79 -29.72
CA ARG A 56 -12.26 -3.05 -30.33
C ARG A 56 -13.03 -3.52 -31.57
N ALA A 57 -14.04 -2.80 -32.05
CA ALA A 57 -15.02 -3.35 -33.01
C ALA A 57 -14.66 -3.22 -34.50
N LEU A 58 -13.52 -2.64 -34.89
CA LEU A 58 -13.21 -2.33 -36.30
C LEU A 58 -12.33 -3.36 -37.02
N CYS A 59 -11.67 -4.28 -36.32
CA CYS A 59 -10.81 -5.30 -36.94
C CYS A 59 -11.45 -6.70 -37.03
N ALA A 60 -12.71 -6.85 -36.59
CA ALA A 60 -13.39 -8.14 -36.57
C ALA A 60 -14.14 -8.51 -37.87
N ASP A 61 -14.31 -7.56 -38.80
CA ASP A 61 -15.05 -7.79 -40.07
C ASP A 61 -14.24 -7.30 -41.30
N PRO A 62 -13.67 -8.22 -42.10
CA PRO A 62 -12.87 -7.89 -43.29
C PRO A 62 -13.63 -7.12 -44.38
N THR A 63 -14.96 -7.14 -44.38
CA THR A 63 -15.77 -6.54 -45.45
C THR A 63 -15.85 -5.01 -45.35
N ARG A 64 -15.85 -4.43 -44.15
CA ARG A 64 -15.87 -2.96 -43.95
C ARG A 64 -14.56 -2.26 -44.34
N LEU A 65 -13.42 -2.93 -44.23
CA LEU A 65 -12.12 -2.43 -44.67
C LEU A 65 -12.02 -2.36 -46.21
N SER A 66 -12.67 -3.29 -46.91
CA SER A 66 -12.80 -3.29 -48.37
C SER A 66 -13.61 -2.07 -48.86
N ASP A 67 -14.71 -1.75 -48.20
CA ASP A 67 -15.62 -0.68 -48.60
C ASP A 67 -15.02 0.71 -48.36
N GLN A 68 -14.36 0.92 -47.21
CA GLN A 68 -13.64 2.16 -46.92
C GLN A 68 -12.40 2.34 -47.84
N ALA A 69 -11.71 1.25 -48.20
CA ALA A 69 -10.64 1.30 -49.18
C ALA A 69 -11.15 1.61 -50.61
N ALA A 70 -12.37 1.20 -50.95
CA ALA A 70 -13.03 1.47 -52.23
C ALA A 70 -13.59 2.89 -52.33
N GLU A 71 -14.04 3.48 -51.23
CA GLU A 71 -14.47 4.88 -51.13
C GLU A 71 -13.26 5.83 -51.24
N PHE A 72 -12.16 5.54 -50.53
CA PHE A 72 -10.88 6.23 -50.67
C PHE A 72 -10.24 6.08 -52.07
N LYS A 73 -10.61 5.02 -52.82
CA LYS A 73 -10.21 4.79 -54.22
C LYS A 73 -10.93 5.71 -55.20
N ARG A 74 -12.09 6.27 -54.84
CA ARG A 74 -12.87 7.20 -55.67
C ARG A 74 -12.47 8.67 -55.47
N GLU A 75 -12.04 9.05 -54.27
CA GLU A 75 -11.76 10.46 -53.91
C GLU A 75 -10.30 10.92 -54.08
N THR A 76 -9.35 10.00 -54.24
CA THR A 76 -7.94 10.36 -54.44
C THR A 76 -7.61 10.51 -55.93
N ASN A 77 -7.47 11.76 -56.38
CA ASN A 77 -7.09 12.10 -57.74
C ASN A 77 -5.69 11.52 -58.09
N ARG A 78 -5.45 11.20 -59.37
CA ARG A 78 -4.31 10.43 -59.93
C ARG A 78 -2.87 10.82 -59.52
N ARG A 79 -2.66 11.86 -58.70
CA ARG A 79 -1.34 12.49 -58.47
C ARG A 79 -0.60 12.10 -57.20
N ASP A 80 -1.20 11.41 -56.23
CA ASP A 80 -0.49 11.11 -54.97
C ASP A 80 -0.45 9.61 -54.60
N ARG A 81 0.21 8.83 -55.47
CA ARG A 81 0.43 7.39 -55.29
C ARG A 81 1.37 7.05 -54.13
N ALA A 82 2.18 7.99 -53.65
CA ALA A 82 3.22 7.76 -52.64
C ALA A 82 2.62 7.64 -51.22
N LEU A 83 1.79 8.61 -50.83
CA LEU A 83 1.05 8.61 -49.55
C LEU A 83 0.15 7.39 -49.39
N ARG A 84 -0.46 6.92 -50.48
CA ARG A 84 -1.31 5.73 -50.49
C ARG A 84 -0.54 4.43 -50.26
N LYS A 85 0.75 4.40 -50.60
CA LYS A 85 1.63 3.24 -50.46
C LYS A 85 2.25 3.15 -49.06
N GLU A 86 2.60 4.29 -48.47
CA GLU A 86 3.02 4.39 -47.06
C GLU A 86 1.89 3.93 -46.12
N PHE A 87 0.68 4.46 -46.29
CA PHE A 87 -0.45 4.17 -45.40
C PHE A 87 -0.86 2.68 -45.39
N LEU A 88 -0.86 2.01 -46.54
CA LEU A 88 -1.18 0.57 -46.61
C LEU A 88 -0.03 -0.32 -46.09
N SER A 89 1.22 0.14 -46.20
CA SER A 89 2.39 -0.55 -45.62
C SER A 89 2.37 -0.47 -44.09
N ASP A 90 2.00 0.69 -43.54
CA ASP A 90 1.91 0.89 -42.10
C ASP A 90 0.77 0.07 -41.47
N ILE A 91 -0.39 -0.01 -42.12
CA ILE A 91 -1.52 -0.85 -41.66
C ILE A 91 -1.17 -2.35 -41.71
N ALA A 92 -0.47 -2.80 -42.76
CA ALA A 92 -0.05 -4.20 -42.87
C ALA A 92 0.99 -4.57 -41.80
N THR A 93 1.92 -3.65 -41.50
CA THR A 93 2.92 -3.81 -40.45
C THR A 93 2.25 -3.89 -39.07
N LEU A 94 1.27 -3.03 -38.81
CA LEU A 94 0.50 -3.04 -37.57
C LEU A 94 -0.30 -4.33 -37.39
N CYS A 95 -0.92 -4.87 -38.45
CA CYS A 95 -1.65 -6.14 -38.37
C CYS A 95 -0.73 -7.34 -38.09
N VAL A 96 0.47 -7.37 -38.68
CA VAL A 96 1.47 -8.42 -38.42
C VAL A 96 2.00 -8.32 -36.98
N MET A 97 2.24 -7.10 -36.48
CA MET A 97 2.67 -6.88 -35.10
C MET A 97 1.60 -7.28 -34.08
N ASP A 98 0.32 -7.03 -34.37
CA ASP A 98 -0.78 -7.40 -33.46
C ASP A 98 -1.03 -8.92 -33.46
N GLN A 99 -0.89 -9.59 -34.62
CA GLN A 99 -0.92 -11.05 -34.70
C GLN A 99 0.28 -11.71 -34.01
N MET A 100 1.49 -11.13 -34.11
CA MET A 100 2.66 -11.60 -33.37
C MET A 100 2.49 -11.37 -31.87
N ARG A 101 1.90 -10.25 -31.45
CA ARG A 101 1.61 -9.94 -30.04
C ARG A 101 0.58 -10.91 -29.44
N ALA A 102 -0.50 -11.21 -30.16
CA ALA A 102 -1.48 -12.20 -29.73
C ALA A 102 -0.88 -13.61 -29.62
N ARG A 103 -0.04 -14.01 -30.59
CA ARG A 103 0.68 -15.30 -30.56
C ARG A 103 1.73 -15.37 -29.44
N LEU A 104 2.37 -14.25 -29.09
CA LEU A 104 3.29 -14.16 -27.94
C LEU A 104 2.54 -14.25 -26.61
N GLN A 105 1.34 -13.67 -26.50
CA GLN A 105 0.47 -13.84 -25.34
C GLN A 105 -0.01 -15.30 -25.19
N ASP A 106 -0.35 -15.97 -26.29
CA ASP A 106 -0.67 -17.40 -26.26
C ASP A 106 0.52 -18.27 -25.81
N ILE A 107 1.76 -17.84 -26.13
CA ILE A 107 3.00 -18.49 -25.67
C ILE A 107 3.25 -18.21 -24.18
N GLU A 108 3.03 -16.99 -23.69
CA GLU A 108 3.12 -16.67 -22.24
C GLU A 108 2.11 -17.49 -21.42
N VAL A 109 0.86 -17.62 -21.88
CA VAL A 109 -0.17 -18.42 -21.21
C VAL A 109 0.18 -19.91 -21.22
N ALA A 110 0.64 -20.45 -22.36
CA ALA A 110 1.08 -21.85 -22.45
C ALA A 110 2.35 -22.13 -21.63
N GLN A 111 3.24 -21.14 -21.46
CA GLN A 111 4.43 -21.25 -20.61
C GLN A 111 4.04 -21.34 -19.13
N ILE A 112 3.10 -20.53 -18.67
CA ILE A 112 2.61 -20.54 -17.28
C ILE A 112 2.04 -21.92 -16.91
N ASP A 113 1.31 -22.57 -17.81
CA ASP A 113 0.75 -23.90 -17.55
C ASP A 113 1.81 -25.02 -17.55
N VAL A 114 2.84 -24.94 -18.41
CA VAL A 114 3.97 -25.89 -18.40
C VAL A 114 4.81 -25.74 -17.13
N TRP A 115 5.03 -24.52 -16.65
CA TRP A 115 5.77 -24.27 -15.41
C TRP A 115 5.01 -24.75 -14.17
N LYS A 116 3.69 -24.56 -14.11
CA LYS A 116 2.84 -25.13 -13.05
C LYS A 116 2.88 -26.65 -13.01
N GLN A 117 2.90 -27.31 -14.18
CA GLN A 117 2.98 -28.77 -14.28
C GLN A 117 4.36 -29.32 -13.86
N LEU A 118 5.44 -28.63 -14.24
CA LEU A 118 6.80 -29.02 -13.84
C LEU A 118 7.03 -28.81 -12.33
N ASP A 119 6.57 -27.68 -11.77
CA ASP A 119 6.69 -27.37 -10.35
C ASP A 119 5.92 -28.37 -9.47
N ALA A 120 4.72 -28.77 -9.93
CA ALA A 120 3.94 -29.84 -9.30
C ALA A 120 4.64 -31.21 -9.35
N CYS A 121 5.24 -31.60 -10.49
CA CYS A 121 5.95 -32.88 -10.59
C CYS A 121 7.26 -32.91 -9.76
N PHE A 122 8.00 -31.81 -9.65
CA PHE A 122 9.20 -31.74 -8.80
C PHE A 122 8.86 -31.75 -7.30
N THR A 123 7.81 -31.02 -6.91
CA THR A 123 7.31 -31.02 -5.52
C THR A 123 6.79 -32.41 -5.10
N GLY A 124 6.14 -33.14 -6.01
CA GLY A 124 5.71 -34.52 -5.80
C GLY A 124 6.87 -35.51 -5.64
N ALA A 125 7.91 -35.42 -6.50
CA ALA A 125 9.09 -36.28 -6.41
C ALA A 125 9.92 -36.05 -5.13
N GLN A 126 9.89 -34.83 -4.59
CA GLN A 126 10.56 -34.45 -3.34
C GLN A 126 9.84 -35.01 -2.10
N LYS A 127 8.50 -35.02 -2.08
CA LYS A 127 7.70 -35.65 -1.02
C LYS A 127 7.83 -37.18 -0.95
N LEU A 128 8.16 -37.81 -2.07
CA LEU A 128 8.37 -39.26 -2.18
C LEU A 128 9.84 -39.69 -1.95
N HIS A 129 10.73 -38.76 -1.58
CA HIS A 129 12.16 -38.99 -1.36
C HIS A 129 12.92 -39.60 -2.55
N ILE A 130 12.44 -39.38 -3.78
CA ILE A 130 13.03 -39.94 -5.02
C ILE A 130 14.30 -39.17 -5.43
N ILE A 131 14.47 -37.92 -4.98
CA ILE A 131 15.61 -37.04 -5.31
C ILE A 131 16.07 -36.30 -4.03
N PRO A 132 17.39 -36.18 -3.75
CA PRO A 132 17.88 -35.40 -2.60
C PRO A 132 17.58 -33.90 -2.75
N GLU A 133 17.29 -33.20 -1.63
CA GLU A 133 16.93 -31.76 -1.61
C GLU A 133 17.91 -30.86 -2.35
N ALA A 134 19.23 -31.12 -2.25
CA ALA A 134 20.26 -30.35 -2.93
C ALA A 134 20.24 -30.55 -4.47
N ALA A 135 19.81 -31.73 -4.95
CA ALA A 135 19.73 -32.02 -6.38
C ALA A 135 18.49 -31.39 -7.04
N ALA A 136 17.39 -31.22 -6.31
CA ALA A 136 16.17 -30.57 -6.80
C ALA A 136 16.38 -29.06 -7.08
N ALA A 137 17.03 -28.34 -6.15
CA ALA A 137 17.36 -26.92 -6.33
C ALA A 137 18.33 -26.69 -7.51
N SER A 138 19.36 -27.54 -7.63
CA SER A 138 20.34 -27.44 -8.72
C SER A 138 19.78 -27.86 -10.09
N GLY A 139 18.85 -28.82 -10.13
CA GLY A 139 18.17 -29.26 -11.35
C GLY A 139 17.16 -28.23 -11.87
N ILE A 140 16.40 -27.59 -10.98
CA ILE A 140 15.47 -26.51 -11.33
C ILE A 140 16.23 -25.28 -11.81
N ALA A 141 17.32 -24.89 -11.12
CA ALA A 141 18.20 -23.80 -11.57
C ALA A 141 18.86 -24.12 -12.92
N ALA A 142 19.40 -25.33 -13.12
CA ALA A 142 20.05 -25.71 -14.39
C ALA A 142 19.07 -25.92 -15.56
N ALA A 143 17.80 -26.23 -15.29
CA ALA A 143 16.73 -26.26 -16.29
C ALA A 143 16.23 -24.85 -16.60
N ARG A 144 16.06 -24.00 -15.59
CA ARG A 144 15.70 -22.58 -15.72
C ARG A 144 16.78 -21.81 -16.48
N ASP A 145 18.06 -22.03 -16.16
CA ASP A 145 19.20 -21.40 -16.83
C ASP A 145 19.38 -21.91 -18.26
N ARG A 146 19.17 -23.21 -18.55
CA ARG A 146 19.22 -23.71 -19.93
C ARG A 146 18.03 -23.26 -20.77
N TYR A 147 16.84 -23.10 -20.18
CA TYR A 147 15.66 -22.60 -20.88
C TYR A 147 15.74 -21.08 -21.09
N PHE A 148 16.21 -20.35 -20.08
CA PHE A 148 16.47 -18.91 -20.15
C PHE A 148 17.64 -18.58 -21.10
N LEU A 149 18.76 -19.30 -21.07
CA LEU A 149 19.84 -19.13 -22.07
C LEU A 149 19.33 -19.41 -23.48
N ARG A 150 18.48 -20.43 -23.69
CA ARG A 150 17.96 -20.74 -25.03
C ARG A 150 16.95 -19.70 -25.51
N MET A 151 16.18 -19.11 -24.59
CA MET A 151 15.30 -17.95 -24.84
C MET A 151 16.08 -16.66 -25.10
N VAL A 152 17.13 -16.37 -24.33
CA VAL A 152 18.03 -15.22 -24.52
C VAL A 152 18.85 -15.38 -25.81
N THR A 153 19.22 -16.60 -26.19
CA THR A 153 19.85 -16.87 -27.50
C THR A 153 18.86 -16.64 -28.64
N LEU A 154 17.59 -17.05 -28.49
CA LEU A 154 16.52 -16.78 -29.46
C LEU A 154 16.15 -15.29 -29.56
N TYR A 155 16.08 -14.56 -28.43
CA TYR A 155 15.83 -13.12 -28.38
C TYR A 155 17.05 -12.28 -28.84
N GLY A 156 18.25 -12.73 -28.49
CA GLY A 156 19.53 -12.12 -28.88
C GLY A 156 19.85 -12.30 -30.36
N GLU A 157 19.39 -13.37 -30.99
CA GLU A 157 19.42 -13.52 -32.45
C GLU A 157 18.37 -12.64 -33.17
N MET A 158 17.27 -12.24 -32.49
CA MET A 158 16.19 -11.43 -33.06
C MET A 158 16.45 -9.90 -33.03
N ALA A 159 17.24 -9.39 -32.09
CA ALA A 159 17.33 -7.94 -31.83
C ALA A 159 18.34 -7.14 -32.70
N PRO A 160 19.55 -7.63 -33.06
CA PRO A 160 20.53 -6.79 -33.77
C PRO A 160 20.44 -6.85 -35.30
N LYS A 161 19.90 -7.93 -35.89
CA LYS A 161 19.82 -8.07 -37.36
C LYS A 161 18.56 -7.44 -37.97
N THR A 162 17.42 -7.56 -37.31
CA THR A 162 16.14 -7.07 -37.84
C THR A 162 16.03 -5.54 -37.80
N TYR A 163 16.73 -4.87 -36.88
CA TYR A 163 16.59 -3.42 -36.68
C TYR A 163 17.48 -2.59 -37.64
N ASN A 164 18.69 -3.07 -37.93
CA ASN A 164 19.63 -2.37 -38.82
C ASN A 164 19.36 -2.62 -40.31
N GLU A 165 18.85 -3.81 -40.68
CA GLU A 165 18.49 -4.12 -42.08
C GLU A 165 17.16 -3.47 -42.50
N LEU A 166 16.22 -3.22 -41.58
CA LEU A 166 14.94 -2.56 -41.91
C LEU A 166 15.09 -1.07 -42.29
N PHE A 167 16.15 -0.41 -41.80
CA PHE A 167 16.36 1.03 -41.97
C PHE A 167 17.48 1.40 -42.94
N SER A 168 18.35 0.46 -43.34
CA SER A 168 19.42 0.75 -44.31
C SER A 168 18.95 0.83 -45.77
N ASP A 169 17.81 0.20 -46.12
CA ASP A 169 17.35 0.07 -47.51
C ASP A 169 16.39 1.19 -48.00
N LEU A 170 16.18 2.23 -47.19
CA LEU A 170 15.46 3.45 -47.62
C LEU A 170 16.32 4.42 -48.45
N GLY A 171 17.50 4.00 -48.89
CA GLY A 171 18.42 4.79 -49.71
C GLY A 171 18.43 4.40 -51.18
N SER A 172 17.80 5.24 -52.02
CA SER A 172 17.99 5.39 -53.47
C SER A 172 17.24 4.43 -54.42
N SER A 173 16.23 5.03 -55.04
CA SER A 173 15.39 4.61 -56.17
C SER A 173 16.13 4.08 -57.41
N ALA A 174 15.58 3.04 -58.07
CA ALA A 174 15.51 2.96 -59.54
C ALA A 174 14.54 1.88 -60.09
N LYS A 175 13.59 2.37 -60.91
CA LYS A 175 13.00 1.74 -62.11
C LYS A 175 11.85 0.70 -62.00
N LEU A 176 10.66 1.25 -62.23
CA LEU A 176 9.65 0.84 -63.24
C LEU A 176 8.96 -0.55 -63.11
N GLY A 177 7.69 -0.53 -62.68
CA GLY A 177 6.67 -1.55 -63.02
C GLY A 177 6.33 -2.53 -61.90
N TYR A 178 5.11 -2.48 -61.36
CA TYR A 178 4.59 -3.33 -60.26
C TYR A 178 4.72 -4.84 -60.51
N PRO A 179 5.07 -5.67 -59.49
CA PRO A 179 4.05 -6.31 -58.64
C PRO A 179 4.44 -6.44 -57.15
N PHE A 180 3.44 -6.66 -56.30
CA PHE A 180 3.61 -7.05 -54.89
C PHE A 180 4.22 -8.47 -54.83
N THR A 181 5.39 -8.60 -54.22
CA THR A 181 5.93 -9.89 -53.78
C THR A 181 6.60 -9.69 -52.43
N VAL A 182 6.03 -10.32 -51.39
CA VAL A 182 6.78 -10.60 -50.16
C VAL A 182 8.00 -11.40 -50.59
N HIS A 183 9.20 -10.91 -50.29
CA HIS A 183 10.42 -11.52 -50.80
C HIS A 183 10.53 -12.98 -50.29
N PRO A 184 10.95 -13.96 -51.12
CA PRO A 184 11.03 -15.37 -50.74
C PRO A 184 11.75 -15.64 -49.40
N PRO A 185 12.82 -14.91 -49.03
CA PRO A 185 13.47 -15.06 -47.71
C PRO A 185 12.56 -14.71 -46.51
N GLN A 186 11.64 -13.75 -46.66
CA GLN A 186 10.73 -13.33 -45.59
C GLN A 186 9.58 -14.33 -45.41
N GLN A 187 9.07 -14.91 -46.51
CA GLN A 187 8.12 -16.01 -46.43
C GLN A 187 8.77 -17.27 -45.84
N GLU A 188 10.02 -17.57 -46.21
CA GLU A 188 10.76 -18.71 -45.69
C GLU A 188 11.04 -18.57 -44.19
N LEU A 189 11.37 -17.34 -43.73
CA LEU A 189 11.61 -17.05 -42.31
C LEU A 189 10.32 -17.16 -41.49
N ILE A 190 9.21 -16.59 -41.95
CA ILE A 190 7.91 -16.69 -41.27
C ILE A 190 7.41 -18.13 -41.26
N ARG A 191 7.59 -18.88 -42.36
CA ARG A 191 7.18 -20.29 -42.47
C ARG A 191 8.07 -21.20 -41.61
N SER A 192 9.38 -20.96 -41.57
CA SER A 192 10.34 -21.64 -40.70
C SER A 192 10.05 -21.41 -39.21
N LEU A 193 9.74 -20.17 -38.84
CA LEU A 193 9.39 -19.81 -37.46
C LEU A 193 8.03 -20.38 -37.05
N THR A 194 7.02 -20.31 -37.93
CA THR A 194 5.70 -20.89 -37.67
C THR A 194 5.78 -22.40 -37.51
N VAL A 195 6.55 -23.10 -38.36
CA VAL A 195 6.77 -24.55 -38.23
C VAL A 195 7.53 -24.90 -36.95
N LYS A 196 8.53 -24.11 -36.53
CA LYS A 196 9.26 -24.34 -35.27
C LYS A 196 8.38 -24.10 -34.04
N ILE A 197 7.58 -23.05 -34.05
CA ILE A 197 6.63 -22.72 -32.98
C ILE A 197 5.52 -23.76 -32.89
N ASP A 198 4.91 -24.14 -34.01
CA ASP A 198 3.87 -25.18 -34.03
C ASP A 198 4.45 -26.56 -33.64
N LYS A 199 5.71 -26.87 -33.97
CA LYS A 199 6.37 -28.11 -33.52
C LYS A 199 6.63 -28.10 -32.02
N ILE A 200 7.02 -26.96 -31.44
CA ILE A 200 7.15 -26.79 -29.99
C ILE A 200 5.78 -26.93 -29.33
N LEU A 201 4.77 -26.18 -29.78
CA LEU A 201 3.40 -26.22 -29.25
C LEU A 201 2.74 -27.60 -29.41
N ASN A 202 3.04 -28.34 -30.48
CA ASN A 202 2.52 -29.70 -30.67
C ASN A 202 3.29 -30.73 -29.81
N THR A 203 4.60 -30.55 -29.58
CA THR A 203 5.35 -31.37 -28.61
C THR A 203 4.82 -31.13 -27.19
N VAL A 204 4.44 -29.89 -26.91
CA VAL A 204 3.81 -29.46 -25.65
C VAL A 204 2.43 -30.08 -25.47
N ARG A 205 1.56 -29.94 -26.48
CA ARG A 205 0.18 -30.43 -26.47
C ARG A 205 0.07 -31.95 -26.58
N ALA A 206 1.05 -32.63 -27.19
CA ALA A 206 1.07 -34.08 -27.34
C ALA A 206 1.70 -34.82 -26.15
N GLY A 207 2.13 -34.13 -25.09
CA GLY A 207 2.65 -34.77 -23.87
C GLY A 207 4.00 -35.47 -24.02
N GLN A 208 4.77 -35.21 -25.09
CA GLN A 208 5.98 -35.98 -25.43
C GLN A 208 7.19 -35.73 -24.51
N TRP A 209 7.06 -34.88 -23.49
CA TRP A 209 7.99 -34.74 -22.36
C TRP A 209 8.15 -36.02 -21.53
N GLN A 210 7.19 -36.95 -21.65
CA GLN A 210 7.21 -38.28 -21.04
C GLN A 210 8.33 -39.21 -21.56
N SER A 211 9.12 -38.79 -22.55
CA SER A 211 10.28 -39.54 -23.06
C SER A 211 11.50 -39.55 -22.11
N TYR A 212 11.44 -38.82 -20.99
CA TYR A 212 12.41 -38.92 -19.89
C TYR A 212 11.91 -39.92 -18.83
N PRO A 213 12.53 -41.11 -18.70
CA PRO A 213 11.98 -42.23 -17.92
C PRO A 213 11.71 -41.90 -16.44
N MET A 214 12.51 -41.02 -15.84
CA MET A 214 12.39 -40.60 -14.44
C MET A 214 11.25 -39.59 -14.20
N LEU A 215 10.93 -38.74 -15.17
CA LEU A 215 9.85 -37.74 -15.07
C LEU A 215 8.48 -38.36 -15.36
N ALA A 216 8.44 -39.36 -16.25
CA ALA A 216 7.22 -40.09 -16.59
C ALA A 216 6.71 -40.98 -15.44
N TYR A 217 7.59 -41.51 -14.60
CA TYR A 217 7.20 -42.30 -13.42
C TYR A 217 6.63 -41.38 -12.30
N ALA A 218 7.28 -40.24 -12.04
CA ALA A 218 6.86 -39.29 -10.99
C ALA A 218 5.57 -38.51 -11.32
N CYS A 219 5.30 -38.20 -12.58
CA CYS A 219 4.05 -37.54 -12.98
C CYS A 219 2.86 -38.52 -13.07
N LYS A 220 3.09 -39.84 -13.17
CA LYS A 220 2.01 -40.84 -13.25
C LYS A 220 1.41 -41.15 -11.88
N GLU A 221 2.23 -41.28 -10.84
CA GLU A 221 1.73 -41.43 -9.44
C GLU A 221 1.13 -40.13 -8.89
N SER A 222 1.72 -38.96 -9.19
CA SER A 222 1.16 -37.66 -8.75
C SER A 222 -0.10 -37.25 -9.51
N GLY A 223 -0.22 -37.65 -10.79
CA GLY A 223 -1.44 -37.48 -11.58
C GLY A 223 -2.59 -38.36 -11.11
N GLU A 224 -2.32 -39.59 -10.65
CA GLU A 224 -3.33 -40.48 -10.06
C GLU A 224 -3.77 -39.97 -8.66
N GLN A 225 -2.88 -39.39 -7.87
CA GLN A 225 -3.20 -38.76 -6.58
C GLN A 225 -3.97 -37.42 -6.74
N ALA A 226 -3.56 -36.55 -7.66
CA ALA A 226 -4.24 -35.28 -7.93
C ALA A 226 -5.58 -35.48 -8.66
N ALA A 227 -5.74 -36.55 -9.46
CA ALA A 227 -7.02 -36.97 -9.99
C ALA A 227 -7.94 -37.54 -8.90
N ALA A 228 -7.40 -38.28 -7.93
CA ALA A 228 -8.13 -38.71 -6.74
C ALA A 228 -8.58 -37.52 -5.87
N ASP A 229 -7.70 -36.54 -5.60
CA ASP A 229 -7.99 -35.36 -4.78
C ASP A 229 -8.91 -34.34 -5.49
N SER A 230 -8.80 -34.20 -6.81
CA SER A 230 -9.71 -33.34 -7.59
C SER A 230 -11.11 -33.94 -7.76
N SER A 231 -11.24 -35.28 -7.67
CA SER A 231 -12.54 -35.94 -7.57
C SER A 231 -13.21 -35.76 -6.20
N HIS A 232 -12.44 -35.39 -5.16
CA HIS A 232 -12.93 -35.11 -3.80
C HIS A 232 -13.19 -33.62 -3.52
N ALA A 233 -12.76 -32.71 -4.40
CA ALA A 233 -13.00 -31.28 -4.24
C ALA A 233 -14.47 -30.86 -4.44
N ALA A 234 -15.29 -31.70 -5.07
CA ALA A 234 -16.69 -31.41 -5.36
C ALA A 234 -17.65 -31.67 -4.19
N ASP A 235 -17.18 -32.25 -3.08
CA ASP A 235 -18.05 -32.75 -2.01
C ASP A 235 -17.49 -32.48 -0.59
N ARG A 236 -16.81 -31.34 -0.40
CA ARG A 236 -16.41 -30.92 0.95
C ARG A 236 -17.66 -30.46 1.71
N THR A 237 -17.93 -31.14 2.83
CA THR A 237 -18.94 -30.69 3.78
C THR A 237 -18.54 -29.32 4.35
N VAL A 238 -19.53 -28.52 4.75
CA VAL A 238 -19.29 -27.21 5.39
C VAL A 238 -18.35 -27.36 6.60
N SER A 239 -18.49 -28.44 7.38
CA SER A 239 -17.60 -28.71 8.52
C SER A 239 -16.13 -28.88 8.13
N GLN A 240 -15.83 -29.62 7.05
CA GLN A 240 -14.45 -29.79 6.59
C GLN A 240 -13.88 -28.47 6.07
N ALA A 241 -14.70 -27.68 5.36
CA ALA A 241 -14.31 -26.38 4.87
C ALA A 241 -13.97 -25.42 6.03
N SER A 242 -14.77 -25.38 7.10
CA SER A 242 -14.50 -24.58 8.30
C SER A 242 -13.18 -24.98 8.97
N THR A 243 -12.92 -26.27 9.14
CA THR A 243 -11.65 -26.77 9.70
C THR A 243 -10.45 -26.39 8.83
N ASP A 244 -10.57 -26.50 7.52
CA ASP A 244 -9.48 -26.14 6.61
C ASP A 244 -9.17 -24.63 6.64
N ILE A 245 -10.20 -23.78 6.81
CA ILE A 245 -10.05 -22.34 6.97
C ILE A 245 -9.35 -22.00 8.29
N GLU A 246 -9.78 -22.61 9.39
CA GLU A 246 -9.15 -22.42 10.70
C GLU A 246 -7.67 -22.82 10.68
N GLN A 247 -7.35 -23.94 10.03
CA GLN A 247 -5.95 -24.34 9.85
C GLN A 247 -5.17 -23.31 9.03
N LEU A 248 -5.75 -22.76 7.96
CA LEU A 248 -5.10 -21.74 7.15
C LEU A 248 -4.86 -20.43 7.92
N GLN A 249 -5.81 -20.04 8.79
CA GLN A 249 -5.67 -18.89 9.68
C GLN A 249 -4.52 -19.09 10.67
N ASN A 250 -4.42 -20.28 11.28
CA ASN A 250 -3.33 -20.63 12.18
C ASN A 250 -1.99 -20.68 11.46
N ASP A 251 -1.93 -21.25 10.25
CA ASP A 251 -0.68 -21.32 9.48
C ASP A 251 -0.21 -19.91 9.06
N TYR A 252 -1.13 -19.05 8.64
CA TYR A 252 -0.81 -17.66 8.34
C TYR A 252 -0.27 -16.92 9.57
N TRP A 253 -0.88 -17.15 10.73
CA TRP A 253 -0.41 -16.61 12.00
C TRP A 253 1.03 -17.02 12.31
N GLU A 254 1.34 -18.32 12.24
CA GLU A 254 2.68 -18.85 12.51
C GLU A 254 3.71 -18.33 11.51
N VAL A 255 3.38 -18.31 10.21
CA VAL A 255 4.25 -17.76 9.16
C VAL A 255 4.55 -16.29 9.45
N ARG A 256 3.53 -15.48 9.75
CA ARG A 256 3.73 -14.05 10.02
C ARG A 256 4.61 -13.80 11.23
N LEU A 257 4.39 -14.48 12.35
CA LEU A 257 5.19 -14.27 13.55
C LEU A 257 6.63 -14.78 13.41
N ARG A 258 6.85 -15.87 12.67
CA ARG A 258 8.19 -16.40 12.40
C ARG A 258 9.07 -15.41 11.64
N TYR A 259 8.50 -14.77 10.61
CA TYR A 259 9.25 -13.85 9.74
C TYR A 259 9.18 -12.38 10.20
N LYS A 260 8.31 -12.06 11.17
CA LYS A 260 8.16 -10.73 11.78
C LYS A 260 8.20 -10.82 13.30
N PRO A 261 9.35 -11.16 13.90
CA PRO A 261 9.48 -11.30 15.36
C PRO A 261 9.14 -10.02 16.15
N GLU A 262 9.28 -8.86 15.51
CA GLU A 262 8.87 -7.57 16.06
C GLU A 262 7.36 -7.52 16.30
N ARG A 263 6.56 -8.08 15.36
CA ARG A 263 5.11 -8.18 15.53
C ARG A 263 4.74 -9.13 16.68
N ALA A 264 5.51 -10.21 16.87
CA ALA A 264 5.32 -11.08 18.03
C ALA A 264 5.54 -10.31 19.34
N PHE A 265 6.59 -9.49 19.41
CA PHE A 265 6.84 -8.62 20.55
C PHE A 265 5.69 -7.62 20.82
N ASP A 266 5.21 -6.92 19.79
CA ASP A 266 4.09 -5.95 19.92
C ASP A 266 2.83 -6.60 20.51
N LEU A 267 2.58 -7.86 20.12
CA LEU A 267 1.45 -8.66 20.60
C LEU A 267 1.68 -9.30 21.97
N GLY A 268 2.91 -9.24 22.50
CA GLY A 268 3.31 -9.86 23.75
C GLY A 268 3.53 -11.38 23.66
N ILE A 269 3.87 -11.88 22.48
CA ILE A 269 4.10 -13.29 22.17
C ILE A 269 5.60 -13.58 22.17
N PRO A 270 6.05 -14.64 22.87
CA PRO A 270 7.45 -15.07 22.79
C PRO A 270 7.85 -15.42 21.35
N SER A 271 9.03 -14.96 20.92
CA SER A 271 9.63 -15.33 19.65
C SER A 271 11.05 -15.84 19.83
N HIS A 272 11.46 -16.78 18.98
CA HIS A 272 12.82 -17.29 18.97
C HIS A 272 13.81 -16.27 18.39
N GLU A 273 13.38 -15.60 17.31
CA GLU A 273 14.12 -14.53 16.67
C GLU A 273 13.78 -13.18 17.30
N VAL A 274 14.75 -12.26 17.28
CA VAL A 274 14.57 -10.91 17.84
C VAL A 274 14.42 -9.81 16.80
N LEU A 275 14.84 -10.05 15.56
CA LEU A 275 14.84 -9.08 14.47
C LEU A 275 14.57 -9.83 13.16
N THR A 276 13.76 -9.25 12.27
CA THR A 276 13.49 -9.78 10.94
C THR A 276 14.80 -10.09 10.21
N ASP A 277 14.93 -11.31 9.68
CA ASP A 277 15.99 -11.67 8.74
C ASP A 277 15.61 -11.16 7.35
N ILE A 278 16.28 -10.10 6.92
CA ILE A 278 16.05 -9.49 5.61
C ILE A 278 16.96 -10.07 4.53
N SER A 279 17.81 -11.06 4.78
CA SER A 279 18.63 -11.63 3.71
C SER A 279 17.77 -12.16 2.54
N PHE A 280 18.27 -12.07 1.31
CA PHE A 280 17.55 -12.56 0.13
C PHE A 280 17.00 -14.00 0.30
N PRO A 281 17.76 -14.98 0.83
CA PRO A 281 17.22 -16.32 1.05
C PRO A 281 16.06 -16.36 2.04
N ALA A 282 16.09 -15.53 3.09
CA ALA A 282 14.99 -15.47 4.06
C ALA A 282 13.74 -14.83 3.47
N LEU A 283 13.91 -13.73 2.72
CA LEU A 283 12.81 -13.08 1.99
C LEU A 283 12.17 -14.01 0.95
N GLN A 284 12.97 -14.78 0.21
CA GLN A 284 12.48 -15.79 -0.75
C GLN A 284 11.70 -16.91 -0.06
N ARG A 285 12.17 -17.42 1.09
CA ARG A 285 11.43 -18.43 1.86
C ARG A 285 10.11 -17.88 2.38
N TYR A 286 10.11 -16.65 2.89
CA TYR A 286 8.89 -16.00 3.36
C TYR A 286 7.86 -15.85 2.24
N GLU A 287 8.28 -15.37 1.07
CA GLU A 287 7.42 -15.26 -0.11
C GLU A 287 6.88 -16.62 -0.57
N ALA A 288 7.72 -17.67 -0.55
CA ALA A 288 7.30 -19.02 -0.90
C ALA A 288 6.24 -19.55 0.07
N GLU A 289 6.41 -19.37 1.38
CA GLU A 289 5.41 -19.78 2.38
C GLU A 289 4.09 -19.00 2.22
N LEU A 290 4.13 -17.69 2.02
CA LEU A 290 2.94 -16.89 1.73
C LEU A 290 2.26 -17.32 0.42
N SER A 291 3.04 -17.64 -0.61
CA SER A 291 2.52 -18.11 -1.89
C SER A 291 1.86 -19.49 -1.75
N GLN A 292 2.41 -20.37 -0.93
CA GLN A 292 1.79 -21.66 -0.60
C GLN A 292 0.47 -21.48 0.16
N LEU A 293 0.42 -20.54 1.11
CA LEU A 293 -0.84 -20.20 1.79
C LEU A 293 -1.88 -19.68 0.80
N ASN A 294 -1.49 -18.81 -0.14
CA ASN A 294 -2.39 -18.33 -1.19
C ASN A 294 -2.86 -19.47 -2.11
N ILE A 295 -1.98 -20.37 -2.55
CA ILE A 295 -2.36 -21.53 -3.37
C ILE A 295 -3.37 -22.40 -2.62
N ARG A 296 -3.13 -22.68 -1.34
CA ARG A 296 -4.07 -23.42 -0.49
C ARG A 296 -5.40 -22.70 -0.38
N LEU A 297 -5.39 -21.39 -0.13
CA LEU A 297 -6.57 -20.53 -0.06
C LEU A 297 -7.43 -20.66 -1.33
N GLN A 298 -6.81 -20.56 -2.51
CA GLN A 298 -7.49 -20.69 -3.80
C GLN A 298 -7.95 -22.13 -4.08
N ALA A 299 -7.20 -23.13 -3.63
CA ALA A 299 -7.50 -24.55 -3.81
C ALA A 299 -8.71 -25.02 -2.99
N LEU A 300 -9.06 -24.31 -1.90
CA LEU A 300 -10.23 -24.66 -1.09
C LEU A 300 -11.52 -24.70 -1.91
N LYS A 301 -11.62 -23.93 -3.02
CA LYS A 301 -12.78 -23.87 -3.94
C LYS A 301 -14.14 -23.81 -3.22
N ILE A 302 -14.17 -23.20 -2.03
CA ILE A 302 -15.37 -23.13 -1.20
C ILE A 302 -16.34 -22.15 -1.84
N HIS A 303 -17.58 -22.59 -2.05
CA HIS A 303 -18.65 -21.69 -2.43
C HIS A 303 -18.94 -20.75 -1.25
N ARG A 304 -18.49 -19.49 -1.30
CA ARG A 304 -18.56 -18.53 -0.18
C ARG A 304 -19.92 -18.47 0.54
N LYS A 305 -21.02 -18.66 -0.18
CA LYS A 305 -22.38 -18.64 0.40
C LYS A 305 -22.74 -19.89 1.21
N SER A 306 -21.95 -20.97 1.15
CA SER A 306 -22.18 -22.18 1.96
C SER A 306 -21.49 -22.11 3.32
N LEU A 307 -20.60 -21.13 3.56
CA LEU A 307 -20.00 -20.90 4.86
C LEU A 307 -20.96 -20.13 5.77
N PRO A 308 -20.91 -20.36 7.09
CA PRO A 308 -21.53 -19.47 8.06
C PRO A 308 -21.11 -18.02 7.83
N HIS A 309 -22.05 -17.09 8.07
CA HIS A 309 -21.89 -15.66 7.77
C HIS A 309 -20.55 -15.08 8.26
N ARG A 310 -20.22 -15.32 9.54
CA ARG A 310 -19.00 -14.85 10.19
C ARG A 310 -17.74 -15.47 9.58
N GLU A 311 -17.75 -16.77 9.31
CA GLU A 311 -16.61 -17.47 8.69
C GLU A 311 -16.32 -16.96 7.29
N ARG A 312 -17.36 -16.61 6.51
CA ARG A 312 -17.20 -16.00 5.20
C ARG A 312 -16.45 -14.67 5.28
N ILE A 313 -16.78 -13.81 6.24
CA ILE A 313 -16.12 -12.50 6.41
C ILE A 313 -14.68 -12.65 6.87
N TYR A 314 -14.45 -13.54 7.83
CA TYR A 314 -13.11 -13.89 8.30
C TYR A 314 -12.25 -14.45 7.17
N PHE A 315 -12.84 -15.28 6.31
CA PHE A 315 -12.18 -15.78 5.12
C PHE A 315 -11.80 -14.64 4.15
N ASP A 316 -12.75 -13.77 3.82
CA ASP A 316 -12.50 -12.66 2.88
C ASP A 316 -11.40 -11.74 3.42
N PHE A 317 -11.35 -11.54 4.75
CA PHE A 317 -10.28 -10.78 5.37
C PHE A 317 -8.92 -11.48 5.30
N LEU A 318 -8.85 -12.78 5.59
CA LEU A 318 -7.63 -13.58 5.46
C LEU A 318 -7.08 -13.54 4.03
N GLU A 319 -7.95 -13.63 3.02
CA GLU A 319 -7.58 -13.52 1.61
C GLU A 319 -6.91 -12.17 1.32
N SER A 320 -7.48 -11.06 1.79
CA SER A 320 -6.85 -9.75 1.64
C SER A 320 -5.53 -9.62 2.39
N LEU A 321 -5.41 -10.18 3.60
CA LEU A 321 -4.16 -10.13 4.36
C LEU A 321 -3.02 -10.84 3.62
N ILE A 322 -3.27 -12.06 3.14
CA ILE A 322 -2.29 -12.83 2.34
C ILE A 322 -1.96 -12.09 1.04
N HIS A 323 -2.96 -11.58 0.33
CA HIS A 323 -2.73 -10.82 -0.90
C HIS A 323 -1.96 -9.52 -0.67
N SER A 324 -2.23 -8.83 0.44
CA SER A 324 -1.54 -7.59 0.81
C SER A 324 -0.07 -7.86 1.15
N ASP A 325 0.23 -8.97 1.83
CA ASP A 325 1.62 -9.37 2.10
C ASP A 325 2.38 -9.80 0.83
N LEU A 326 1.69 -10.44 -0.12
CA LEU A 326 2.30 -10.85 -1.39
C LEU A 326 2.45 -9.70 -2.40
N ARG A 327 1.54 -8.73 -2.41
CA ARG A 327 1.47 -7.71 -3.47
C ARG A 327 2.75 -6.89 -3.65
N PRO A 328 3.42 -6.35 -2.60
CA PRO A 328 4.69 -5.64 -2.76
C PRO A 328 5.74 -6.44 -3.54
N ARG A 329 5.74 -7.77 -3.36
CA ARG A 329 6.66 -8.71 -3.99
C ARG A 329 6.28 -9.00 -5.44
N LEU A 330 4.97 -9.09 -5.73
CA LEU A 330 4.45 -9.48 -7.05
C LEU A 330 4.25 -8.33 -8.05
N LEU A 331 3.86 -7.13 -7.59
CA LEU A 331 3.36 -6.08 -8.48
C LEU A 331 4.21 -4.81 -8.50
N HIS A 332 4.83 -4.44 -7.39
CA HIS A 332 5.50 -3.13 -7.30
C HIS A 332 6.88 -3.09 -7.94
N ARG A 333 7.37 -4.21 -8.50
CA ARG A 333 8.79 -4.40 -8.86
C ARG A 333 9.72 -4.11 -7.67
N SER A 334 9.18 -4.10 -6.45
CA SER A 334 9.89 -3.72 -5.23
C SER A 334 10.41 -4.92 -4.47
N TYR A 335 10.89 -5.90 -5.22
CA TYR A 335 11.69 -6.98 -4.68
C TYR A 335 13.13 -6.77 -5.15
N PRO A 336 14.09 -6.62 -4.23
CA PRO A 336 13.92 -6.59 -2.78
C PRO A 336 13.23 -5.31 -2.29
N ILE A 337 12.73 -5.35 -1.05
CA ILE A 337 12.09 -4.20 -0.37
C ILE A 337 13.07 -3.01 -0.41
N VAL A 338 12.65 -1.82 -0.83
CA VAL A 338 13.51 -0.61 -0.84
C VAL A 338 12.95 0.51 0.03
N ASP A 339 12.02 0.16 0.93
CA ASP A 339 11.46 1.10 1.90
C ASP A 339 12.48 1.36 3.02
N LEU A 340 13.05 2.58 3.02
CA LEU A 340 14.05 3.00 4.01
C LEU A 340 13.49 3.08 5.43
N ARG A 341 12.16 3.15 5.60
CA ARG A 341 11.51 3.01 6.90
C ARG A 341 11.87 1.68 7.54
N ASP A 342 11.80 0.59 6.78
CA ASP A 342 12.09 -0.76 7.26
C ASP A 342 13.57 -0.91 7.64
N TYR A 343 14.45 -0.12 7.02
CA TYR A 343 15.88 -0.18 7.30
C TYR A 343 16.33 0.67 8.49
N ILE A 344 15.74 1.85 8.67
CA ILE A 344 16.24 2.81 9.67
C ILE A 344 15.22 3.01 10.80
N SER A 345 14.01 3.44 10.45
CA SER A 345 13.01 3.85 11.44
C SER A 345 12.47 2.66 12.24
N TYR A 346 12.18 1.55 11.56
CA TYR A 346 11.56 0.39 12.20
C TYR A 346 12.47 -0.27 13.25
N PRO A 347 13.75 -0.60 12.97
CA PRO A 347 14.63 -1.15 14.00
C PRO A 347 14.87 -0.19 15.17
N TRP A 348 14.95 1.12 14.88
CA TRP A 348 15.09 2.14 15.92
C TRP A 348 13.86 2.19 16.83
N GLY A 349 12.67 2.36 16.25
CA GLY A 349 11.39 2.36 16.98
C GLY A 349 11.17 1.10 17.79
N TYR A 350 11.52 -0.05 17.22
CA TYR A 350 11.42 -1.34 17.90
C TYR A 350 12.34 -1.47 19.11
N ILE A 351 13.60 -1.00 19.03
CA ILE A 351 14.49 -0.93 20.20
C ILE A 351 13.95 0.05 21.25
N MET A 352 13.40 1.20 20.83
CA MET A 352 12.78 2.15 21.76
C MET A 352 11.61 1.52 22.52
N ALA A 353 10.68 0.87 21.81
CA ALA A 353 9.53 0.18 22.41
C ALA A 353 9.98 -0.91 23.38
N ARG A 354 10.99 -1.72 23.02
CA ARG A 354 11.59 -2.72 23.92
C ARG A 354 12.18 -2.12 25.17
N LYS A 355 12.97 -1.05 25.05
CA LYS A 355 13.56 -0.35 26.20
C LYS A 355 12.48 0.23 27.11
N GLU A 356 11.42 0.79 26.52
CA GLU A 356 10.29 1.33 27.28
C GLU A 356 9.60 0.23 28.09
N PHE A 357 9.34 -0.92 27.47
CA PHE A 357 8.74 -2.09 28.09
C PHE A 357 9.47 -2.59 29.34
N LEU A 358 10.80 -2.48 29.37
CA LEU A 358 11.61 -2.86 30.54
C LEU A 358 11.29 -2.04 31.78
N SER A 359 10.69 -0.85 31.62
CA SER A 359 10.29 0.02 32.73
C SER A 359 9.05 -0.52 33.46
N PHE A 360 8.31 -1.45 32.84
CA PHE A 360 7.05 -2.00 33.35
C PHE A 360 7.07 -3.53 33.51
N SER A 361 8.13 -4.19 33.03
CA SER A 361 8.27 -5.65 33.09
C SER A 361 9.21 -6.09 34.21
N LYS A 362 8.92 -7.27 34.79
CA LYS A 362 9.81 -7.97 35.73
C LYS A 362 11.00 -8.65 35.02
N GLU A 363 10.99 -8.71 33.70
CA GLU A 363 11.96 -9.42 32.85
C GLU A 363 13.14 -8.51 32.42
N THR A 364 13.60 -7.62 33.30
CA THR A 364 14.54 -6.53 32.95
C THR A 364 15.85 -7.03 32.35
N ILE A 365 16.48 -8.07 32.92
CA ILE A 365 17.75 -8.62 32.41
C ILE A 365 17.56 -9.24 31.03
N GLN A 366 16.52 -10.07 30.84
CA GLN A 366 16.24 -10.73 29.58
C GLN A 366 15.93 -9.72 28.46
N GLY A 367 15.19 -8.65 28.75
CA GLY A 367 14.92 -7.66 27.71
C GLY A 367 16.15 -6.85 27.32
N TRP A 368 17.09 -6.59 28.24
CA TRP A 368 18.39 -6.01 27.85
C TRP A 368 19.26 -6.97 27.02
N GLU A 369 19.23 -8.26 27.33
CA GLU A 369 19.84 -9.32 26.51
C GLU A 369 19.27 -9.32 25.08
N GLU A 370 17.96 -9.17 24.93
CA GLU A 370 17.27 -9.06 23.65
C GLU A 370 17.67 -7.80 22.87
N ILE A 371 17.73 -6.63 23.52
CA ILE A 371 18.20 -5.39 22.90
C ILE A 371 19.65 -5.53 22.42
N ALA A 372 20.53 -6.13 23.23
CA ALA A 372 21.92 -6.39 22.84
C ALA A 372 22.00 -7.30 21.60
N ARG A 373 21.21 -8.38 21.55
CA ARG A 373 21.14 -9.27 20.37
C ARG A 373 20.67 -8.55 19.12
N ILE A 374 19.71 -7.63 19.22
CA ILE A 374 19.25 -6.82 18.08
C ILE A 374 20.38 -5.93 17.57
N LEU A 375 21.04 -5.17 18.44
CA LEU A 375 22.19 -4.33 18.09
C LEU A 375 23.33 -5.14 17.46
N GLU A 376 23.56 -6.37 17.91
CA GLU A 376 24.58 -7.25 17.32
C GLU A 376 24.25 -7.69 15.89
N LYS A 377 22.96 -7.81 15.54
CA LYS A 377 22.48 -8.17 14.20
C LYS A 377 22.46 -6.98 13.24
N LEU A 378 22.23 -5.77 13.74
CA LEU A 378 22.05 -4.56 12.92
C LEU A 378 23.21 -4.27 11.95
N PRO A 379 24.50 -4.45 12.29
CA PRO A 379 25.58 -4.26 11.32
C PRO A 379 25.48 -5.13 10.07
N ASN A 380 25.01 -6.37 10.17
CA ASN A 380 24.77 -7.21 9.00
C ASN A 380 23.47 -6.81 8.30
N TYR A 381 22.43 -6.50 9.07
CA TYR A 381 21.17 -5.99 8.55
C TYR A 381 21.37 -4.79 7.61
N TYR A 382 22.17 -3.80 7.99
CA TYR A 382 22.47 -2.66 7.12
C TYR A 382 23.22 -3.04 5.84
N LYS A 383 24.07 -4.08 5.85
CA LYS A 383 24.75 -4.57 4.64
C LYS A 383 23.79 -5.30 3.69
N GLU A 384 22.85 -6.07 4.23
CA GLU A 384 21.77 -6.67 3.42
C GLU A 384 20.92 -5.55 2.81
N ALA A 385 20.58 -4.52 3.59
CA ALA A 385 19.85 -3.35 3.10
C ALA A 385 20.59 -2.60 1.97
N GLU A 386 21.92 -2.42 2.05
CA GLU A 386 22.70 -1.89 0.93
C GLU A 386 22.59 -2.76 -0.32
N SER A 387 22.69 -4.09 -0.15
CA SER A 387 22.60 -5.05 -1.25
C SER A 387 21.23 -4.97 -1.92
N HIS A 388 20.17 -4.84 -1.12
CA HIS A 388 18.81 -4.64 -1.62
C HIS A 388 18.67 -3.35 -2.41
N LEU A 389 19.19 -2.25 -1.91
CA LEU A 389 19.11 -0.96 -2.58
C LEU A 389 19.90 -0.96 -3.89
N ARG A 390 21.07 -1.62 -3.95
CA ARG A 390 21.83 -1.80 -5.20
C ARG A 390 21.07 -2.62 -6.24
N GLU A 391 20.41 -3.72 -5.83
CA GLU A 391 19.57 -4.50 -6.73
C GLU A 391 18.35 -3.70 -7.21
N GLY A 392 17.67 -3.02 -6.30
CA GLY A 392 16.56 -2.12 -6.63
C GLY A 392 16.95 -1.04 -7.63
N LEU A 393 18.10 -0.37 -7.43
CA LEU A 393 18.64 0.60 -8.39
C LEU A 393 18.90 -0.04 -9.76
N ALA A 394 19.45 -1.25 -9.82
CA ALA A 394 19.73 -1.95 -11.07
C ALA A 394 18.45 -2.33 -11.84
N GLU A 395 17.35 -2.63 -11.13
CA GLU A 395 16.06 -2.99 -11.72
C GLU A 395 15.13 -1.79 -11.97
N GLY A 396 15.55 -0.58 -11.61
CA GLY A 396 14.74 0.65 -11.72
C GLY A 396 13.68 0.79 -10.63
N ASN A 397 13.80 0.03 -9.54
CA ASN A 397 13.02 0.15 -8.32
C ASN A 397 13.74 1.09 -7.34
N ILE A 398 13.56 2.38 -7.59
CA ILE A 398 14.33 3.45 -6.97
C ILE A 398 13.52 4.08 -5.82
N PRO A 399 14.05 4.18 -4.60
CA PRO A 399 13.42 4.95 -3.51
C PRO A 399 13.16 6.40 -3.94
N ASN A 400 12.08 6.98 -3.41
CA ASN A 400 11.85 8.40 -3.63
C ASN A 400 12.84 9.28 -2.83
N LYS A 401 13.13 10.46 -3.37
CA LYS A 401 14.12 11.40 -2.81
C LYS A 401 13.74 11.87 -1.41
N ILE A 402 12.45 12.15 -1.16
CA ILE A 402 11.96 12.64 0.14
C ILE A 402 12.24 11.60 1.23
N SER A 403 11.95 10.33 0.97
CA SER A 403 12.24 9.21 1.85
C SER A 403 13.74 9.05 2.09
N THR A 404 14.53 9.13 1.03
CA THR A 404 16.00 9.01 1.12
C THR A 404 16.62 10.11 1.97
N GLU A 405 16.22 11.37 1.76
CA GLU A 405 16.68 12.50 2.55
C GLU A 405 16.18 12.43 4.00
N TYR A 406 14.90 12.11 4.20
CA TYR A 406 14.30 12.04 5.54
C TYR A 406 14.99 10.97 6.41
N TYR A 407 15.03 9.73 5.94
CA TYR A 407 15.58 8.64 6.73
C TYR A 407 17.10 8.74 6.88
N GLY A 408 17.81 9.11 5.80
CA GLY A 408 19.27 9.26 5.84
C GLY A 408 19.73 10.46 6.67
N SER A 409 19.12 11.63 6.49
CA SER A 409 19.63 12.88 7.10
C SER A 409 18.93 13.29 8.40
N LYS A 410 17.67 12.90 8.62
CA LYS A 410 16.93 13.26 9.85
C LYS A 410 16.82 12.09 10.83
N VAL A 411 16.44 10.90 10.37
CA VAL A 411 16.14 9.76 11.26
C VAL A 411 17.39 9.01 11.71
N ALA A 412 18.31 8.70 10.79
CA ALA A 412 19.52 7.95 11.14
C ALA A 412 20.38 8.62 12.24
N PRO A 413 20.58 9.96 12.25
CA PRO A 413 21.28 10.62 13.36
C PRO A 413 20.56 10.49 14.70
N LYS A 414 19.23 10.65 14.74
CA LYS A 414 18.43 10.46 15.96
C LYS A 414 18.53 9.03 16.48
N ALA A 415 18.46 8.05 15.59
CA ALA A 415 18.64 6.64 15.93
C ALA A 415 20.04 6.37 16.50
N ALA A 416 21.09 6.90 15.87
CA ALA A 416 22.46 6.77 16.37
C ALA A 416 22.65 7.41 17.76
N GLU A 417 22.08 8.59 17.99
CA GLU A 417 22.09 9.24 19.30
C GLU A 417 21.38 8.38 20.36
N TYR A 418 20.23 7.81 20.02
CA TYR A 418 19.50 6.92 20.90
C TYR A 418 20.30 5.65 21.24
N TYR A 419 20.92 5.01 20.25
CA TYR A 419 21.76 3.83 20.47
C TYR A 419 22.95 4.11 21.39
N ALA A 420 23.51 5.33 21.35
CA ALA A 420 24.58 5.75 22.25
C ALA A 420 24.14 5.87 23.72
N LYS A 421 22.84 6.10 23.96
CA LYS A 421 22.27 6.22 25.32
C LYS A 421 21.91 4.87 25.96
N LEU A 422 21.76 3.80 25.17
CA LEU A 422 21.32 2.48 25.66
C LEU A 422 22.17 1.90 26.80
N PRO A 423 23.52 1.96 26.77
CA PRO A 423 24.32 1.43 27.88
C PRO A 423 24.09 2.19 29.19
N ALA A 424 23.91 3.52 29.11
CA ALA A 424 23.60 4.33 30.28
C ALA A 424 22.22 3.99 30.85
N PHE A 425 21.21 3.79 29.98
CA PHE A 425 19.89 3.32 30.41
C PHE A 425 19.96 1.94 31.09
N ALA A 426 20.75 1.01 30.57
CA ALA A 426 20.95 -0.30 31.19
C ALA A 426 21.61 -0.18 32.56
N ALA A 427 22.68 0.62 32.67
CA ALA A 427 23.40 0.86 33.92
C ALA A 427 22.52 1.50 35.02
N MET A 428 21.54 2.33 34.64
CA MET A 428 20.56 2.91 35.58
C MET A 428 19.57 1.87 36.12
N SER A 429 19.25 0.83 35.35
CA SER A 429 18.23 -0.17 35.69
C SER A 429 18.78 -1.45 36.35
N LEU A 430 20.05 -1.75 36.17
CA LEU A 430 20.74 -2.93 36.70
C LEU A 430 21.81 -2.48 37.70
N ASP A 431 23.08 -2.74 37.40
CA ASP A 431 24.27 -2.19 38.05
C ASP A 431 25.24 -1.74 36.93
N ARG A 432 26.03 -0.69 37.17
CA ARG A 432 26.96 -0.16 36.15
C ARG A 432 28.02 -1.18 35.72
N ASN A 433 28.41 -2.11 36.60
CA ASN A 433 29.41 -3.15 36.32
C ASN A 433 28.80 -4.45 35.79
N HIS A 434 27.49 -4.47 35.51
CA HIS A 434 26.84 -5.65 34.93
C HIS A 434 27.39 -5.91 33.52
N ALA A 435 27.75 -7.17 33.19
CA ALA A 435 28.38 -7.53 31.92
C ALA A 435 27.59 -7.11 30.67
N ILE A 436 26.25 -7.04 30.79
CA ILE A 436 25.36 -6.54 29.73
C ILE A 436 25.66 -5.08 29.35
N VAL A 437 26.07 -4.23 30.30
CA VAL A 437 26.37 -2.81 30.02
C VAL A 437 27.56 -2.72 29.05
N GLU A 438 28.66 -3.42 29.33
CA GLU A 438 29.83 -3.50 28.45
C GLU A 438 29.46 -4.09 27.08
N ARG A 439 28.66 -5.16 27.05
CA ARG A 439 28.16 -5.75 25.79
C ARG A 439 27.35 -4.74 24.96
N LEU A 440 26.46 -3.97 25.59
CA LEU A 440 25.69 -2.92 24.95
C LEU A 440 26.60 -1.80 24.42
N GLU A 441 27.63 -1.37 25.18
CA GLU A 441 28.59 -0.36 24.70
C GLU A 441 29.26 -0.80 23.40
N HIS A 442 29.73 -2.04 23.34
CA HIS A 442 30.34 -2.62 22.14
C HIS A 442 29.33 -2.75 20.99
N ALA A 443 28.13 -3.29 21.26
CA ALA A 443 27.11 -3.50 20.24
C ALA A 443 26.58 -2.18 19.68
N SER A 444 26.29 -1.19 20.52
CA SER A 444 25.89 0.17 20.12
C SER A 444 26.97 0.84 19.28
N THR A 445 28.24 0.78 19.70
CA THR A 445 29.35 1.40 18.94
C THR A 445 29.46 0.82 17.53
N ARG A 446 29.35 -0.51 17.38
CA ARG A 446 29.37 -1.17 16.06
C ARG A 446 28.15 -0.80 15.21
N THR A 447 26.97 -0.74 15.84
CA THR A 447 25.71 -0.37 15.18
C THR A 447 25.74 1.06 14.67
N ILE A 448 26.17 2.02 15.50
CA ILE A 448 26.30 3.43 15.14
C ILE A 448 27.25 3.59 13.95
N ARG A 449 28.40 2.90 13.95
CA ARG A 449 29.33 2.92 12.83
C ARG A 449 28.70 2.36 11.56
N ALA A 450 28.00 1.23 11.65
CA ALA A 450 27.35 0.59 10.51
C ALA A 450 26.22 1.46 9.94
N LEU A 451 25.40 2.08 10.79
CA LEU A 451 24.37 3.05 10.39
C LEU A 451 24.97 4.29 9.73
N GLY A 452 26.11 4.77 10.24
CA GLY A 452 26.88 5.84 9.59
C GLY A 452 27.34 5.46 8.18
N SER A 453 27.95 4.28 8.02
CA SER A 453 28.34 3.77 6.69
C SER A 453 27.15 3.58 5.75
N PHE A 454 26.02 3.09 6.26
CA PHE A 454 24.79 2.96 5.49
C PHE A 454 24.27 4.34 5.04
N THR A 455 24.32 5.34 5.91
CA THR A 455 23.93 6.72 5.58
C THR A 455 24.85 7.34 4.53
N ASP A 456 26.16 7.09 4.61
CA ASP A 456 27.12 7.50 3.58
C ASP A 456 26.80 6.84 2.22
N PHE A 457 26.44 5.55 2.23
CA PHE A 457 25.98 4.83 1.04
C PHE A 457 24.70 5.47 0.47
N LEU A 458 23.69 5.77 1.31
CA LEU A 458 22.46 6.44 0.87
C LEU A 458 22.78 7.77 0.18
N ASN A 459 23.66 8.59 0.76
CA ASN A 459 24.01 9.90 0.20
C ASN A 459 24.83 9.81 -1.09
N ARG A 460 25.69 8.80 -1.22
CA ARG A 460 26.64 8.69 -2.33
C ARG A 460 26.12 7.90 -3.53
N GLU A 461 25.35 6.84 -3.28
CA GLU A 461 24.89 5.91 -4.33
C GLU A 461 23.37 6.03 -4.58
N VAL A 462 22.55 6.16 -3.53
CA VAL A 462 21.08 6.11 -3.68
C VAL A 462 20.47 7.47 -3.99
N LEU A 463 20.81 8.50 -3.22
CA LEU A 463 20.24 9.84 -3.31
C LEU A 463 20.44 10.50 -4.70
N PRO A 464 21.59 10.34 -5.39
CA PRO A 464 21.76 10.89 -6.74
C PRO A 464 20.81 10.29 -7.78
N GLU A 465 20.42 9.03 -7.60
CA GLU A 465 19.52 8.30 -8.50
C GLU A 465 18.06 8.35 -8.02
N ALA A 466 17.80 8.84 -6.80
CA ALA A 466 16.51 8.77 -6.14
C ALA A 466 15.37 9.40 -6.95
N SER A 467 14.23 8.70 -7.00
CA SER A 467 13.06 9.10 -7.78
C SER A 467 12.47 10.40 -7.24
N GLN A 468 12.04 11.28 -8.14
CA GLN A 468 11.23 12.45 -7.78
C GLN A 468 9.75 12.11 -7.58
N ASP A 469 9.32 10.90 -7.99
CA ASP A 469 7.93 10.47 -7.87
C ASP A 469 7.66 9.91 -6.48
N TYR A 470 6.80 10.61 -5.74
CA TYR A 470 6.28 10.23 -4.43
C TYR A 470 4.82 9.75 -4.49
N ALA A 471 4.15 9.95 -5.62
CA ALA A 471 2.73 9.70 -5.75
C ALA A 471 2.45 8.23 -6.06
N LEU A 472 1.46 7.64 -5.39
CA LEU A 472 1.04 6.26 -5.68
C LEU A 472 0.48 6.12 -7.11
N GLY A 473 -0.20 7.16 -7.60
CA GLY A 473 -1.02 7.10 -8.80
C GLY A 473 -2.42 6.55 -8.50
N MET A 474 -3.37 6.88 -9.39
CA MET A 474 -4.79 6.60 -9.18
C MET A 474 -5.14 5.10 -9.14
N GLU A 475 -4.42 4.27 -9.90
CA GLU A 475 -4.64 2.82 -9.91
C GLU A 475 -4.31 2.20 -8.56
N GLU A 476 -3.12 2.49 -8.03
CA GLU A 476 -2.69 1.97 -6.74
C GLU A 476 -3.50 2.56 -5.59
N LEU A 477 -3.82 3.86 -5.65
CA LEU A 477 -4.70 4.52 -4.68
C LEU A 477 -6.05 3.80 -4.58
N ASN A 478 -6.75 3.62 -5.70
CA ASN A 478 -8.05 2.94 -5.73
C ASN A 478 -7.94 1.45 -5.35
N TRP A 479 -6.82 0.80 -5.69
CA TRP A 479 -6.60 -0.58 -5.26
C TRP A 479 -6.48 -0.67 -3.72
N ARG A 480 -5.73 0.22 -3.07
CA ARG A 480 -5.59 0.24 -1.61
C ARG A 480 -6.89 0.59 -0.91
N LEU A 481 -7.60 1.61 -1.38
CA LEU A 481 -8.93 1.98 -0.88
C LEU A 481 -9.87 0.77 -0.85
N LYS A 482 -9.93 0.02 -1.96
CA LYS A 482 -10.81 -1.14 -2.09
C LYS A 482 -10.35 -2.37 -1.31
N ASN A 483 -9.07 -2.72 -1.36
CA ASN A 483 -8.58 -4.03 -0.93
C ASN A 483 -7.93 -4.01 0.46
N GLN A 484 -7.35 -2.87 0.87
CA GLN A 484 -6.76 -2.70 2.20
C GLN A 484 -7.73 -2.02 3.16
N LEU A 485 -8.38 -0.95 2.72
CA LEU A 485 -9.29 -0.16 3.56
C LEU A 485 -10.76 -0.60 3.44
N TYR A 486 -11.07 -1.50 2.50
CA TYR A 486 -12.42 -2.02 2.24
C TYR A 486 -13.48 -0.94 2.02
N VAL A 487 -13.08 0.13 1.33
CA VAL A 487 -13.95 1.20 0.87
C VAL A 487 -14.30 0.92 -0.59
N ASN A 488 -15.59 0.74 -0.89
CA ASN A 488 -16.08 0.41 -2.24
C ASN A 488 -16.20 1.63 -3.17
N GLU A 489 -15.73 2.78 -2.72
CA GLU A 489 -15.72 4.04 -3.46
C GLU A 489 -14.32 4.32 -4.04
N ASP A 490 -14.28 4.96 -5.19
CA ASP A 490 -13.04 5.49 -5.75
C ASP A 490 -12.59 6.78 -5.04
N ALA A 491 -11.34 7.18 -5.29
CA ALA A 491 -10.75 8.37 -4.70
C ALA A 491 -11.54 9.66 -4.99
N ASP A 492 -12.22 9.76 -6.14
CA ASP A 492 -12.99 10.95 -6.50
C ASP A 492 -14.32 11.02 -5.74
N GLN A 493 -14.94 9.87 -5.48
CA GLN A 493 -16.10 9.74 -4.60
C GLN A 493 -15.74 10.09 -3.16
N ILE A 494 -14.63 9.55 -2.63
CA ILE A 494 -14.15 9.87 -1.29
C ILE A 494 -13.84 11.36 -1.15
N LEU A 495 -13.17 11.95 -2.14
CA LEU A 495 -12.84 13.37 -2.12
C LEU A 495 -14.11 14.24 -1.96
N ARG A 496 -15.20 13.92 -2.67
CA ARG A 496 -16.47 14.66 -2.54
C ARG A 496 -17.09 14.51 -1.14
N ARG A 497 -16.98 13.33 -0.53
CA ARG A 497 -17.45 13.09 0.85
C ARG A 497 -16.67 13.94 1.84
N LEU A 498 -15.34 13.99 1.70
CA LEU A 498 -14.47 14.81 2.55
C LEU A 498 -14.76 16.30 2.38
N GLU A 499 -14.91 16.79 1.14
CA GLU A 499 -15.24 18.19 0.87
C GLU A 499 -16.61 18.60 1.45
N THR A 500 -17.57 17.67 1.44
CA THR A 500 -18.88 17.88 2.08
C THR A 500 -18.74 17.98 3.60
N ARG A 501 -18.02 17.03 4.21
CA ARG A 501 -17.77 17.02 5.66
C ARG A 501 -16.98 18.25 6.13
N LEU A 502 -16.03 18.71 5.33
CA LEU A 502 -15.28 19.95 5.56
C LEU A 502 -16.24 21.15 5.63
N ALA A 503 -17.11 21.31 4.63
CA ALA A 503 -18.05 22.42 4.58
C ALA A 503 -19.01 22.43 5.79
N GLU A 504 -19.47 21.26 6.23
CA GLU A 504 -20.31 21.11 7.43
C GLU A 504 -19.57 21.60 8.69
N LEU A 505 -18.38 21.06 8.97
CA LEU A 505 -17.62 21.42 10.16
C LEU A 505 -17.11 22.86 10.14
N SER A 506 -16.71 23.39 8.99
CA SER A 506 -16.37 24.81 8.85
C SER A 506 -17.55 25.70 9.21
N GLY A 507 -18.76 25.34 8.77
CA GLY A 507 -19.99 26.03 9.15
C GLY A 507 -20.29 25.94 10.64
N ASP A 508 -20.02 24.81 11.29
CA ASP A 508 -20.16 24.64 12.74
C ASP A 508 -19.15 25.51 13.51
N LEU A 509 -17.89 25.52 13.06
CA LEU A 509 -16.83 26.32 13.66
C LEU A 509 -17.12 27.82 13.56
N ASP A 510 -17.63 28.29 12.43
CA ASP A 510 -17.97 29.70 12.25
C ASP A 510 -19.11 30.16 13.16
N ARG A 511 -20.12 29.31 13.38
CA ARG A 511 -21.18 29.60 14.36
C ARG A 511 -20.62 29.66 15.78
N LEU A 512 -19.80 28.68 16.16
CA LEU A 512 -19.19 28.63 17.49
C LEU A 512 -18.27 29.82 17.76
N LYS A 513 -17.49 30.26 16.75
CA LYS A 513 -16.69 31.49 16.82
C LYS A 513 -17.54 32.72 17.14
N ILE A 514 -18.71 32.87 16.50
CA ILE A 514 -19.62 34.00 16.76
C ILE A 514 -20.16 33.94 18.20
N GLU A 515 -20.54 32.76 18.67
CA GLU A 515 -21.04 32.57 20.04
C GLU A 515 -19.96 32.92 21.09
N LEU A 516 -18.75 32.39 20.92
CA LEU A 516 -17.61 32.69 21.80
C LEU A 516 -17.27 34.18 21.78
N ALA A 517 -17.24 34.81 20.60
CA ALA A 517 -16.98 36.25 20.47
C ALA A 517 -18.00 37.09 21.28
N HIS A 518 -19.28 36.72 21.20
CA HIS A 518 -20.34 37.39 21.96
C HIS A 518 -20.21 37.17 23.47
N GLU A 519 -19.95 35.94 23.93
CA GLU A 519 -19.78 35.61 25.35
C GLU A 519 -18.57 36.32 25.97
N MET A 520 -17.46 36.36 25.24
CA MET A 520 -16.20 36.96 25.67
C MET A 520 -16.14 38.48 25.46
N LYS A 521 -17.09 39.04 24.70
CA LYS A 521 -17.14 40.46 24.30
C LYS A 521 -15.91 40.92 23.52
N VAL A 522 -15.46 40.08 22.59
CA VAL A 522 -14.34 40.34 21.68
C VAL A 522 -14.81 40.21 20.22
N SER A 523 -13.98 40.59 19.26
CA SER A 523 -14.28 40.32 17.84
C SER A 523 -14.07 38.83 17.51
N VAL A 524 -14.72 38.35 16.45
CA VAL A 524 -14.55 36.97 15.94
C VAL A 524 -13.07 36.65 15.64
N ALA A 525 -12.32 37.63 15.14
CA ALA A 525 -10.89 37.47 14.83
C ALA A 525 -10.02 37.29 16.08
N GLU A 526 -10.48 37.76 17.24
CA GLU A 526 -9.75 37.68 18.50
C GLU A 526 -10.06 36.40 19.28
N VAL A 527 -11.10 35.64 18.91
CA VAL A 527 -11.56 34.45 19.65
C VAL A 527 -10.42 33.47 19.88
N HIS A 528 -9.74 33.03 18.81
CA HIS A 528 -8.66 32.04 18.89
C HIS A 528 -7.60 32.46 19.91
N ASN A 529 -7.06 33.68 19.78
CA ASN A 529 -6.00 34.18 20.66
C ASN A 529 -6.44 34.31 22.12
N ASN A 530 -7.73 34.55 22.39
CA ASN A 530 -8.22 34.66 23.77
C ASN A 530 -8.50 33.29 24.42
N ILE A 531 -8.78 32.24 23.63
CA ILE A 531 -9.00 30.89 24.16
C ILE A 531 -7.76 30.00 24.09
N ASN A 532 -6.75 30.37 23.30
CA ASN A 532 -5.48 29.66 23.15
C ASN A 532 -4.54 29.97 24.33
N THR A 533 -4.96 29.61 25.53
CA THR A 533 -4.17 29.71 26.77
C THR A 533 -3.40 28.42 27.00
N THR A 534 -2.18 28.50 27.50
CA THR A 534 -1.34 27.33 27.80
C THR A 534 -1.09 27.20 29.31
N PRO A 535 -0.82 25.98 29.81
CA PRO A 535 -0.37 25.76 31.19
C PRO A 535 0.88 26.57 31.53
N VAL A 536 0.97 27.06 32.77
CA VAL A 536 2.16 27.79 33.25
C VAL A 536 3.38 26.88 33.45
N ASP A 537 3.15 25.62 33.82
CA ASP A 537 4.19 24.62 34.05
C ASP A 537 3.66 23.18 33.83
N GLU A 538 4.57 22.20 33.86
CA GLU A 538 4.23 20.77 33.68
C GLU A 538 3.24 20.29 34.76
N ARG A 539 3.35 20.79 36.00
CA ARG A 539 2.47 20.38 37.10
C ARG A 539 1.03 20.80 36.84
N GLU A 540 0.82 22.01 36.33
CA GLU A 540 -0.48 22.50 35.90
C GLU A 540 -1.01 21.70 34.70
N MET A 541 -0.16 21.40 33.71
CA MET A 541 -0.55 20.57 32.58
C MET A 541 -1.06 19.19 33.04
N LEU A 542 -0.31 18.50 33.89
CA LEU A 542 -0.71 17.20 34.46
C LEU A 542 -2.04 17.28 35.20
N ARG A 543 -2.28 18.39 35.92
CA ARG A 543 -3.57 18.63 36.61
C ARG A 543 -4.73 18.73 35.60
N TYR A 544 -4.56 19.45 34.50
CA TYR A 544 -5.59 19.54 33.46
C TYR A 544 -5.91 18.17 32.82
N TYR A 545 -4.89 17.35 32.55
CA TYR A 545 -5.11 15.98 32.08
C TYR A 545 -5.87 15.13 33.11
N HIS A 546 -5.48 15.18 34.38
CA HIS A 546 -6.19 14.47 35.45
C HIS A 546 -7.66 14.92 35.58
N ASP A 547 -7.90 16.22 35.54
CA ASP A 547 -9.25 16.78 35.62
C ASP A 547 -10.09 16.36 34.41
N ALA A 548 -9.52 16.39 33.20
CA ALA A 548 -10.19 15.94 31.98
C ALA A 548 -10.56 14.45 32.04
N ILE A 549 -9.67 13.58 32.56
CA ILE A 549 -9.95 12.15 32.75
C ILE A 549 -11.14 11.94 33.69
N ILE A 550 -11.15 12.61 34.84
CA ILE A 550 -12.23 12.49 35.84
C ILE A 550 -13.56 12.99 35.26
N ARG A 551 -13.55 14.13 34.54
CA ARG A 551 -14.75 14.62 33.86
C ARG A 551 -15.26 13.63 32.82
N ALA A 552 -14.37 13.09 31.99
CA ALA A 552 -14.74 12.15 30.93
C ALA A 552 -15.36 10.88 31.51
N GLU A 553 -14.77 10.30 32.56
CA GLU A 553 -15.32 9.14 33.25
C GLU A 553 -16.72 9.40 33.79
N ASN A 554 -16.90 10.50 34.54
CA ASN A 554 -18.19 10.86 35.11
C ASN A 554 -19.25 11.06 34.02
N PHE A 555 -18.88 11.78 32.94
CA PHE A 555 -19.77 12.06 31.83
C PHE A 555 -20.24 10.79 31.11
N ILE A 556 -19.30 9.90 30.77
CA ILE A 556 -19.61 8.62 30.12
C ILE A 556 -20.54 7.75 30.96
N ARG A 557 -20.33 7.71 32.28
CA ARG A 557 -21.18 6.96 33.21
C ARG A 557 -22.58 7.55 33.30
N LEU A 558 -22.70 8.88 33.36
CA LEU A 558 -24.00 9.57 33.40
C LEU A 558 -24.81 9.38 32.11
N GLU A 559 -24.15 9.49 30.96
CA GLU A 559 -24.78 9.38 29.64
C GLU A 559 -24.95 7.92 29.17
N ASN A 560 -24.46 6.95 29.95
CA ASN A 560 -24.47 5.52 29.63
C ASN A 560 -23.95 5.21 28.21
N LEU A 561 -22.82 5.82 27.84
CA LEU A 561 -22.26 5.73 26.49
C LEU A 561 -21.47 4.44 26.25
N PHE A 562 -20.88 3.85 27.30
CA PHE A 562 -20.02 2.67 27.21
C PHE A 562 -20.24 1.75 28.42
N ASP A 563 -20.02 0.45 28.21
CA ASP A 563 -20.00 -0.53 29.32
C ASP A 563 -18.66 -0.44 30.05
N LEU A 564 -18.61 0.42 31.07
CA LEU A 564 -17.40 0.75 31.81
C LEU A 564 -17.42 0.11 33.21
N PRO A 565 -16.54 -0.87 33.50
CA PRO A 565 -16.44 -1.48 34.83
C PRO A 565 -16.23 -0.42 35.92
N SER A 566 -16.76 -0.65 37.13
CA SER A 566 -16.54 0.25 38.27
C SER A 566 -15.07 0.37 38.68
N SER A 567 -14.26 -0.63 38.32
CA SER A 567 -12.82 -0.66 38.55
C SER A 567 -11.99 0.01 37.44
N PHE A 568 -12.62 0.52 36.38
CA PHE A 568 -11.88 1.18 35.29
C PHE A 568 -11.19 2.44 35.81
N LYS A 569 -9.90 2.58 35.49
CA LYS A 569 -9.08 3.74 35.81
C LYS A 569 -8.07 3.92 34.69
N VAL A 570 -7.91 5.16 34.24
CA VAL A 570 -6.85 5.55 33.28
C VAL A 570 -5.54 5.70 34.04
N GLU A 571 -4.49 5.08 33.53
CA GLU A 571 -3.12 5.27 34.04
C GLU A 571 -2.43 6.34 33.19
N VAL A 572 -2.04 7.45 33.83
CA VAL A 572 -1.42 8.61 33.16
C VAL A 572 -0.04 8.92 33.76
N MET A 573 0.94 9.16 32.90
CA MET A 573 2.34 9.39 33.31
C MET A 573 3.04 10.37 32.37
N SER A 574 4.09 11.05 32.83
CA SER A 574 4.98 11.77 31.91
C SER A 574 5.73 10.78 31.01
N GLY A 575 5.80 11.09 29.71
CA GLY A 575 6.43 10.28 28.69
C GLY A 575 7.96 10.11 28.88
N PRO A 576 8.55 9.05 28.32
CA PRO A 576 10.01 8.93 28.24
C PRO A 576 10.62 10.08 27.42
N SER A 577 11.76 10.63 27.85
CA SER A 577 12.48 11.64 27.07
C SER A 577 12.95 11.06 25.72
N GLY A 578 12.79 11.82 24.62
CA GLY A 578 13.15 11.36 23.28
C GLY A 578 12.07 10.58 22.53
N MET A 579 10.89 10.35 23.13
CA MET A 579 9.83 9.52 22.57
C MET A 579 8.60 10.36 22.24
N HIS A 580 8.11 10.28 21.00
CA HIS A 580 6.94 11.02 20.51
C HIS A 580 6.98 12.54 20.80
N GLU A 581 8.16 13.16 20.64
CA GLU A 581 8.36 14.60 20.90
C GLU A 581 7.53 15.52 19.97
N ASP A 582 7.01 14.96 18.87
CA ASP A 582 6.18 15.68 17.90
C ASP A 582 4.67 15.69 18.25
N ALA A 583 4.26 15.05 19.37
CA ALA A 583 2.88 15.01 19.84
C ALA A 583 2.79 15.44 21.31
N TRP A 584 1.66 16.03 21.72
CA TRP A 584 1.47 16.49 23.12
C TRP A 584 1.25 15.35 24.12
N ALA A 585 0.62 14.28 23.67
CA ALA A 585 0.34 13.09 24.45
C ALA A 585 0.12 11.90 23.51
N PHE A 586 0.25 10.68 24.01
CA PHE A 586 0.02 9.47 23.23
C PHE A 586 -0.37 8.30 24.14
N TYR A 587 -1.14 7.36 23.61
CA TYR A 587 -1.47 6.12 24.29
C TYR A 587 -0.55 4.97 23.89
N ARG A 588 0.03 4.30 24.90
CA ARG A 588 0.73 3.04 24.71
C ARG A 588 -0.21 1.88 25.09
N PRO A 589 -0.58 0.99 24.16
CA PRO A 589 -1.51 -0.11 24.44
C PRO A 589 -0.91 -1.22 25.30
N VAL A 590 -1.81 -2.02 25.87
CA VAL A 590 -1.48 -3.35 26.43
C VAL A 590 -1.09 -4.27 25.27
N PRO A 591 0.06 -4.97 25.32
CA PRO A 591 0.30 -6.08 24.40
C PRO A 591 -0.80 -7.11 24.56
N ILE A 592 -1.54 -7.37 23.49
CA ILE A 592 -2.85 -8.03 23.54
C ILE A 592 -2.83 -9.37 24.30
N PHE A 593 -1.74 -10.14 24.21
CA PHE A 593 -1.64 -11.45 24.86
C PHE A 593 -0.87 -11.46 26.19
N ARG A 594 -0.67 -10.29 26.82
CA ARG A 594 -0.07 -10.16 28.16
C ARG A 594 -1.07 -9.64 29.18
N ASP A 595 -1.05 -10.24 30.36
CA ASP A 595 -1.89 -9.84 31.51
C ASP A 595 -1.12 -9.04 32.56
N ASP A 596 0.21 -9.05 32.48
CA ASP A 596 1.11 -8.44 33.46
C ASP A 596 1.41 -6.96 33.19
N ILE A 597 0.95 -6.43 32.05
CA ILE A 597 1.24 -5.08 31.59
C ILE A 597 -0.07 -4.34 31.31
N ARG A 598 -0.06 -3.05 31.63
CA ARG A 598 -1.19 -2.15 31.41
C ARG A 598 -0.86 -1.11 30.34
N GLY A 599 -1.89 -0.63 29.68
CA GLY A 599 -1.79 0.48 28.75
C GLY A 599 -1.64 1.77 29.55
N ILE A 600 -0.87 2.71 29.01
CA ILE A 600 -0.51 3.95 29.72
C ILE A 600 -0.74 5.11 28.77
N PHE A 601 -1.41 6.13 29.28
CA PHE A 601 -1.54 7.42 28.62
C PHE A 601 -0.34 8.30 29.00
N TYR A 602 0.54 8.56 28.04
CA TYR A 602 1.72 9.39 28.25
C TYR A 602 1.48 10.83 27.87
N ILE A 603 2.00 11.73 28.70
CA ILE A 603 2.03 13.17 28.46
C ILE A 603 3.46 13.54 28.08
N THR A 604 3.66 14.11 26.89
CA THR A 604 4.99 14.47 26.41
C THR A 604 5.61 15.54 27.31
N LYS A 605 6.87 15.33 27.69
CA LYS A 605 7.56 16.26 28.59
C LYS A 605 7.90 17.56 27.85
N SER A 606 7.53 18.68 28.46
CA SER A 606 7.96 20.00 28.01
C SER A 606 9.46 20.18 28.22
N SER A 607 10.12 20.93 27.33
CA SER A 607 11.51 21.36 27.53
C SER A 607 11.66 22.47 28.59
N GLY A 608 10.54 22.93 29.18
CA GLY A 608 10.49 23.93 30.25
C GLY A 608 10.14 25.34 29.77
N THR A 609 9.75 25.52 28.51
CA THR A 609 9.22 26.80 28.00
C THR A 609 7.71 26.70 27.75
N SER A 610 6.98 27.82 27.87
CA SER A 610 5.54 27.88 27.58
C SER A 610 5.20 27.62 26.10
N GLN A 611 6.21 27.66 25.23
CA GLN A 611 6.08 27.32 23.79
C GLN A 611 6.00 25.81 23.54
N ASP A 612 6.35 24.99 24.54
CA ASP A 612 6.33 23.52 24.46
C ASP A 612 5.17 22.93 25.28
N MET A 613 4.06 23.67 25.41
CA MET A 613 2.88 23.25 26.18
C MET A 613 1.64 23.29 25.27
N PRO A 614 0.74 22.29 25.34
CA PRO A 614 -0.50 22.31 24.58
C PRO A 614 -1.41 23.44 25.07
N PRO A 615 -2.26 23.99 24.19
CA PRO A 615 -3.41 24.80 24.60
C PRO A 615 -4.27 24.04 25.61
N ILE A 616 -4.68 24.70 26.69
CA ILE A 616 -5.50 24.12 27.76
C ILE A 616 -6.77 23.45 27.20
N PRO A 617 -7.54 24.06 26.27
CA PRO A 617 -8.72 23.40 25.72
C PRO A 617 -8.38 22.13 24.91
N GLU A 618 -7.20 22.07 24.29
CA GLU A 618 -6.75 20.91 23.51
C GLU A 618 -6.42 19.70 24.40
N ILE A 619 -6.01 19.93 25.66
CA ILE A 619 -5.75 18.87 26.65
C ILE A 619 -6.97 17.96 26.81
N ALA A 620 -8.18 18.53 26.88
CA ALA A 620 -9.40 17.74 27.00
C ALA A 620 -9.71 16.92 25.75
N VAL A 621 -9.46 17.49 24.56
CA VAL A 621 -9.62 16.81 23.27
C VAL A 621 -8.66 15.61 23.18
N ASN A 622 -7.37 15.84 23.47
CA ASN A 622 -6.35 14.79 23.46
C ASN A 622 -6.62 13.72 24.53
N THR A 623 -7.15 14.10 25.70
CA THR A 623 -7.56 13.15 26.74
C THR A 623 -8.66 12.21 26.25
N VAL A 624 -9.64 12.75 25.51
CA VAL A 624 -10.74 11.95 24.94
C VAL A 624 -10.24 11.03 23.83
N HIS A 625 -9.34 11.52 22.97
CA HIS A 625 -8.76 10.78 21.84
C HIS A 625 -7.82 9.65 22.29
N GLU A 626 -6.88 9.95 23.18
CA GLU A 626 -5.84 9.00 23.61
C GLU A 626 -6.29 8.09 24.75
N ALA A 627 -7.09 8.61 25.68
CA ALA A 627 -7.48 7.85 26.87
C ALA A 627 -8.95 7.41 26.83
N LEU A 628 -9.85 8.18 27.43
CA LEU A 628 -11.22 7.75 27.69
C LEU A 628 -12.21 8.69 26.99
N PRO A 629 -13.03 8.20 26.03
CA PRO A 629 -13.25 6.81 25.62
C PRO A 629 -12.47 6.36 24.36
N GLY A 630 -11.40 7.06 23.99
CA GLY A 630 -10.56 6.75 22.83
C GLY A 630 -9.70 5.50 22.98
N HIS A 631 -8.40 5.62 22.69
CA HIS A 631 -7.51 4.46 22.56
C HIS A 631 -7.41 3.59 23.82
N ASP A 632 -7.34 4.17 25.04
CA ASP A 632 -7.28 3.36 26.26
C ASP A 632 -8.50 2.45 26.43
N LEU A 633 -9.71 3.00 26.24
CA LEU A 633 -10.91 2.18 26.33
C LEU A 633 -10.95 1.11 25.23
N GLN A 634 -10.63 1.48 23.99
CA GLN A 634 -10.61 0.57 22.84
C GLN A 634 -9.70 -0.62 23.09
N PHE A 635 -8.42 -0.38 23.40
CA PHE A 635 -7.44 -1.44 23.59
C PHE A 635 -7.71 -2.28 24.85
N ARG A 636 -8.33 -1.72 25.89
CA ARG A 636 -8.76 -2.50 27.06
C ARG A 636 -9.95 -3.41 26.77
N GLN A 637 -10.90 -2.96 25.94
CA GLN A 637 -12.02 -3.81 25.49
C GLN A 637 -11.51 -4.92 24.56
N PHE A 638 -10.61 -4.59 23.65
CA PHE A 638 -9.86 -5.55 22.84
C PHE A 638 -9.14 -6.60 23.68
N HIS A 639 -8.41 -6.18 24.71
CA HIS A 639 -7.78 -7.12 25.64
C HIS A 639 -8.80 -8.00 26.37
N ALA A 640 -9.94 -7.44 26.80
CA ALA A 640 -11.00 -8.20 27.47
C ALA A 640 -11.65 -9.25 26.55
N PHE A 641 -11.82 -8.95 25.26
CA PHE A 641 -12.41 -9.85 24.26
C PHE A 641 -11.39 -10.69 23.49
N ARG A 642 -10.09 -10.62 23.82
CA ARG A 642 -9.00 -11.24 23.02
C ARG A 642 -9.17 -12.74 22.75
N ASN A 643 -9.84 -13.47 23.65
CA ASN A 643 -10.08 -14.91 23.51
C ASN A 643 -11.28 -15.24 22.61
N GLU A 644 -12.13 -14.25 22.32
CA GLU A 644 -13.27 -14.36 21.40
C GLU A 644 -12.91 -13.88 19.98
N ILE A 645 -11.81 -13.14 19.84
CA ILE A 645 -11.30 -12.59 18.58
C ILE A 645 -10.28 -13.57 17.98
N PRO A 646 -10.47 -14.08 16.74
CA PRO A 646 -9.49 -14.94 16.08
C PRO A 646 -8.10 -14.29 16.04
N ARG A 647 -7.07 -15.05 16.45
CA ARG A 647 -5.72 -14.50 16.67
C ARG A 647 -5.13 -13.81 15.44
N TYR A 648 -5.34 -14.39 14.25
CA TYR A 648 -4.78 -13.85 13.01
C TYR A 648 -5.30 -12.43 12.66
N LEU A 649 -6.45 -12.00 13.20
CA LEU A 649 -6.97 -10.64 12.99
C LEU A 649 -6.03 -9.58 13.57
N TRP A 650 -5.28 -9.91 14.62
CA TRP A 650 -4.24 -9.06 15.19
C TRP A 650 -3.01 -8.93 14.29
N LEU A 651 -2.99 -9.48 13.07
CA LEU A 651 -1.91 -9.27 12.09
C LEU A 651 -2.26 -8.24 11.02
N GLY A 652 -3.52 -7.76 11.04
CA GLY A 652 -4.10 -6.85 10.05
C GLY A 652 -4.81 -5.66 10.69
N GLU A 653 -4.26 -5.10 11.76
CA GLU A 653 -4.84 -3.93 12.43
C GLU A 653 -5.15 -2.80 11.42
N SER A 654 -6.42 -2.41 11.37
CA SER A 654 -6.90 -1.38 10.45
C SER A 654 -6.83 0.00 11.08
N GLY A 655 -6.13 0.95 10.44
CA GLY A 655 -6.09 2.35 10.88
C GLY A 655 -7.49 2.98 11.00
N PHE A 656 -8.41 2.62 10.10
CA PHE A 656 -9.83 3.05 10.15
C PHE A 656 -10.56 2.61 11.43
N ASN A 657 -10.10 1.53 12.04
CA ASN A 657 -10.65 1.05 13.31
C ASN A 657 -9.97 1.77 14.47
N ILE A 658 -8.65 1.89 14.46
CA ILE A 658 -7.89 2.48 15.57
C ILE A 658 -8.07 4.01 15.62
N GLU A 659 -7.60 4.73 14.61
CA GLU A 659 -7.71 6.20 14.56
C GLU A 659 -9.14 6.66 14.29
N GLY A 660 -9.85 5.94 13.42
CA GLY A 660 -11.26 6.23 13.16
C GLY A 660 -12.13 6.12 14.40
N TRP A 661 -11.86 5.17 15.32
CA TRP A 661 -12.55 5.08 16.61
C TRP A 661 -12.28 6.30 17.47
N ALA A 662 -11.02 6.68 17.65
CA ALA A 662 -10.63 7.80 18.51
C ALA A 662 -11.24 9.12 18.00
N MET A 663 -11.23 9.33 16.68
CA MET A 663 -11.90 10.47 16.04
C MET A 663 -13.43 10.43 16.21
N TYR A 664 -14.05 9.26 16.00
CA TYR A 664 -15.49 9.05 16.18
C TYR A 664 -15.94 9.36 17.60
N VAL A 665 -15.26 8.84 18.62
CA VAL A 665 -15.66 9.05 20.00
C VAL A 665 -15.35 10.46 20.48
N THR A 666 -14.31 11.11 19.94
CA THR A 666 -14.05 12.53 20.17
C THR A 666 -15.21 13.39 19.68
N ASP A 667 -15.70 13.15 18.46
CA ASP A 667 -16.89 13.85 17.94
C ASP A 667 -18.18 13.44 18.66
N LEU A 668 -18.29 12.19 19.14
CA LEU A 668 -19.42 11.77 19.98
C LEU A 668 -19.47 12.57 21.28
N MET A 669 -18.36 12.66 22.01
CA MET A 669 -18.28 13.40 23.28
C MET A 669 -18.63 14.88 23.05
N ARG A 670 -18.14 15.48 21.96
CA ARG A 670 -18.54 16.82 21.51
C ARG A 670 -20.06 16.94 21.35
N ARG A 671 -20.66 16.11 20.51
CA ARG A 671 -22.11 16.14 20.22
C ARG A 671 -22.99 15.87 21.44
N LYS A 672 -22.45 15.17 22.44
CA LYS A 672 -23.14 14.91 23.72
C LYS A 672 -23.03 16.07 24.71
N GLY A 673 -22.19 17.07 24.44
CA GLY A 673 -22.02 18.24 25.28
C GLY A 673 -20.97 18.07 26.39
N PHE A 674 -19.99 17.18 26.21
CA PHE A 674 -18.88 17.01 27.15
C PHE A 674 -17.95 18.22 27.18
N PHE A 675 -17.63 18.74 26.00
CA PHE A 675 -16.66 19.82 25.86
C PHE A 675 -17.27 21.18 26.21
N THR A 676 -16.49 22.02 26.89
CA THR A 676 -16.78 23.46 26.95
C THR A 676 -16.71 24.06 25.53
N LYS A 677 -17.26 25.25 25.31
CA LYS A 677 -17.22 25.90 23.99
C LYS A 677 -15.80 26.12 23.46
N ALA A 678 -14.84 26.42 24.35
CA ALA A 678 -13.43 26.54 23.97
C ALA A 678 -12.83 25.18 23.57
N GLU A 679 -13.11 24.12 24.33
CA GLU A 679 -12.67 22.76 23.99
C GLU A 679 -13.33 22.26 22.69
N GLU A 680 -14.61 22.57 22.47
CA GLU A 680 -15.34 22.26 21.25
C GLU A 680 -14.74 22.97 20.04
N TYR A 681 -14.34 24.23 20.20
CA TYR A 681 -13.65 24.97 19.15
C TYR A 681 -12.38 24.24 18.71
N PHE A 682 -11.54 23.82 19.66
CA PHE A 682 -10.30 23.09 19.35
C PHE A 682 -10.59 21.72 18.75
N CYS A 683 -11.61 21.01 19.25
CA CYS A 683 -12.06 19.74 18.70
C CYS A 683 -12.48 19.86 17.22
N ILE A 684 -13.31 20.84 16.87
CA ILE A 684 -13.76 21.05 15.49
C ILE A 684 -12.60 21.51 14.62
N ASN A 685 -11.76 22.42 15.11
CA ASN A 685 -10.60 22.92 14.37
C ASN A 685 -9.62 21.79 14.02
N GLN A 686 -9.33 20.89 14.97
CA GLN A 686 -8.48 19.72 14.73
C GLN A 686 -9.10 18.76 13.70
N GLN A 687 -10.41 18.47 13.81
CA GLN A 687 -11.12 17.66 12.80
C GLN A 687 -11.05 18.27 11.40
N ILE A 688 -11.21 19.59 11.28
CA ILE A 688 -11.06 20.31 10.00
C ILE A 688 -9.66 20.08 9.43
N SER A 689 -8.60 20.24 10.23
CA SER A 689 -7.23 20.00 9.77
C SER A 689 -7.03 18.58 9.24
N PHE A 690 -7.53 17.55 9.96
CA PHE A 690 -7.46 16.17 9.48
C PHE A 690 -8.23 15.93 8.17
N ILE A 691 -9.39 16.58 7.96
CA ILE A 691 -10.14 16.49 6.71
C ILE A 691 -9.37 17.15 5.57
N GLU A 692 -8.82 18.35 5.80
CA GLU A 692 -8.01 19.06 4.82
C GLU A 692 -6.80 18.23 4.40
N TYR A 693 -6.09 17.64 5.37
CA TYR A 693 -4.99 16.72 5.13
C TYR A 693 -5.43 15.50 4.31
N ALA A 694 -6.52 14.83 4.67
CA ALA A 694 -7.05 13.72 3.86
C ALA A 694 -7.36 14.13 2.40
N ILE A 695 -7.92 15.33 2.19
CA ILE A 695 -8.17 15.88 0.84
C ILE A 695 -6.86 16.10 0.08
N TRP A 696 -5.87 16.72 0.73
CA TRP A 696 -4.57 16.98 0.11
C TRP A 696 -3.82 15.69 -0.21
N GLU A 697 -3.84 14.70 0.68
CA GLU A 697 -3.21 13.39 0.49
C GLU A 697 -3.76 12.69 -0.76
N ILE A 698 -5.09 12.63 -0.91
CA ILE A 698 -5.72 12.06 -2.12
C ILE A 698 -5.27 12.82 -3.37
N LYS A 699 -5.30 14.16 -3.33
CA LYS A 699 -4.93 15.00 -4.48
C LYS A 699 -3.45 14.83 -4.86
N LEU A 700 -2.56 14.72 -3.87
CA LEU A 700 -1.12 14.51 -4.03
C LEU A 700 -0.85 13.15 -4.67
N HIS A 701 -1.36 12.05 -4.10
CA HIS A 701 -1.11 10.71 -4.64
C HIS A 701 -1.85 10.45 -5.96
N ALA A 702 -2.93 11.18 -6.25
CA ALA A 702 -3.58 11.19 -7.56
C ALA A 702 -2.83 12.02 -8.62
N ARG A 703 -1.71 12.69 -8.28
CA ARG A 703 -0.96 13.63 -9.13
C ARG A 703 -1.81 14.79 -9.66
N LYS A 704 -2.81 15.22 -8.87
CA LYS A 704 -3.69 16.36 -9.21
C LYS A 704 -3.15 17.69 -8.70
N VAL A 705 -2.30 17.64 -7.68
CA VAL A 705 -1.63 18.80 -7.06
C VAL A 705 -0.17 18.46 -6.78
N THR A 706 0.64 19.49 -6.57
CA THR A 706 2.00 19.40 -6.06
C THR A 706 2.06 19.92 -4.63
N TRP A 707 3.17 19.69 -3.92
CA TRP A 707 3.34 20.23 -2.57
C TRP A 707 3.26 21.76 -2.49
N HIS A 708 3.60 22.48 -3.58
CA HIS A 708 3.47 23.94 -3.63
C HIS A 708 2.00 24.39 -3.64
N ASP A 709 1.09 23.52 -4.05
CA ASP A 709 -0.34 23.78 -4.05
C ASP A 709 -0.98 23.46 -2.69
N VAL A 710 -0.28 22.72 -1.82
CA VAL A 710 -0.72 22.43 -0.45
C VAL A 710 -0.43 23.64 0.42
N VAL A 711 -1.27 24.65 0.28
CA VAL A 711 -1.30 25.82 1.16
C VAL A 711 -2.75 25.96 1.62
N THR A 712 -3.01 25.62 2.89
CA THR A 712 -4.28 25.97 3.53
C THR A 712 -4.16 27.35 4.15
N ASP A 713 -5.29 28.04 4.27
CA ASP A 713 -5.33 29.32 4.96
C ASP A 713 -4.89 29.12 6.43
N GLY A 714 -3.82 29.81 6.82
CA GLY A 714 -3.30 29.77 8.20
C GLY A 714 -2.11 28.84 8.43
N MET A 715 -1.72 27.98 7.48
CA MET A 715 -0.48 27.20 7.58
C MET A 715 0.74 28.02 7.09
N THR A 716 1.82 27.97 7.86
CA THR A 716 3.14 28.42 7.42
C THR A 716 3.68 27.49 6.33
N GLN A 717 4.60 28.00 5.51
CA GLN A 717 5.28 27.19 4.50
C GLN A 717 6.00 25.97 5.09
N SER A 718 6.52 26.09 6.32
CA SER A 718 7.19 24.99 7.02
C SER A 718 6.22 23.88 7.39
N GLU A 719 5.02 24.22 7.87
CA GLU A 719 3.98 23.24 8.21
C GLU A 719 3.48 22.52 6.96
N SER A 720 3.23 23.24 5.86
CA SER A 720 2.86 22.64 4.57
C SER A 720 3.92 21.66 4.06
N GLN A 721 5.20 22.01 4.20
CA GLN A 721 6.31 21.13 3.80
C GLN A 721 6.44 19.89 4.69
N GLY A 722 6.24 20.05 6.01
CA GLY A 722 6.20 18.92 6.96
C GLY A 722 5.09 17.95 6.61
N TYR A 723 3.87 18.46 6.41
CA TYR A 723 2.73 17.65 6.00
C TYR A 723 2.98 16.91 4.67
N PHE A 724 3.50 17.61 3.66
CA PHE A 724 3.83 16.98 2.38
C PHE A 724 4.86 15.86 2.54
N GLN A 725 5.90 16.11 3.33
CA GLN A 725 6.91 15.10 3.65
C GLN A 725 6.26 13.88 4.31
N ASP A 726 5.38 14.07 5.29
CA ASP A 726 4.68 12.97 5.96
C ASP A 726 3.79 12.17 5.01
N SER A 727 2.99 12.83 4.16
CA SER A 727 2.15 12.16 3.15
C SER A 727 2.99 11.36 2.14
N ALA A 728 4.15 11.88 1.73
CA ALA A 728 5.07 11.17 0.84
C ALA A 728 5.72 9.94 1.51
N LEU A 729 5.90 9.96 2.83
CA LEU A 729 6.50 8.87 3.61
C LEU A 729 5.47 7.81 4.00
N TRP A 730 4.25 8.22 4.35
CA TRP A 730 3.19 7.38 4.89
C TRP A 730 1.87 7.62 4.14
N PRO A 731 1.75 7.13 2.90
CA PRO A 731 0.57 7.36 2.10
C PRO A 731 -0.68 6.74 2.74
N LEU A 732 -1.80 7.47 2.65
CA LEU A 732 -3.14 7.13 3.14
C LEU A 732 -3.33 7.25 4.65
N ARG A 733 -2.29 7.69 5.40
CA ARG A 733 -2.38 7.79 6.86
C ARG A 733 -3.46 8.77 7.30
N MET A 734 -3.68 9.86 6.58
CA MET A 734 -4.66 10.87 6.98
C MET A 734 -6.10 10.42 6.75
N LEU A 735 -6.29 9.44 5.85
CA LEU A 735 -7.59 8.80 5.65
C LEU A 735 -8.00 7.96 6.86
N ASP A 736 -7.05 7.39 7.61
CA ASP A 736 -7.35 6.55 8.78
C ASP A 736 -8.18 7.29 9.84
N PHE A 737 -7.91 8.59 10.02
CA PHE A 737 -8.62 9.46 10.95
C PHE A 737 -10.04 9.77 10.46
N THR A 738 -10.12 10.60 9.41
CA THR A 738 -11.39 11.19 8.97
C THR A 738 -12.30 10.16 8.31
N LEU A 739 -11.77 9.39 7.36
CA LEU A 739 -12.60 8.43 6.63
C LEU A 739 -12.97 7.24 7.53
N GLY A 740 -12.05 6.82 8.42
CA GLY A 740 -12.34 5.86 9.49
C GLY A 740 -13.51 6.31 10.36
N GLN A 741 -13.48 7.55 10.87
CA GLN A 741 -14.59 8.15 11.63
C GLN A 741 -15.91 8.08 10.84
N MET A 742 -15.90 8.55 9.59
CA MET A 742 -17.10 8.62 8.76
C MET A 742 -17.71 7.23 8.50
N GLU A 743 -16.88 6.18 8.35
CA GLU A 743 -17.38 4.82 8.21
C GLU A 743 -17.99 4.27 9.50
N ILE A 744 -17.43 4.60 10.67
CA ILE A 744 -18.01 4.19 11.97
C ILE A 744 -19.34 4.90 12.21
N GLU A 745 -19.43 6.19 11.90
CA GLU A 745 -20.66 6.97 11.99
C GLU A 745 -21.75 6.41 11.07
N ARG A 746 -21.39 6.08 9.82
CA ARG A 746 -22.30 5.45 8.86
C ARG A 746 -22.82 4.11 9.41
N LEU A 747 -21.91 3.26 9.88
CA LEU A 747 -22.26 1.96 10.46
C LEU A 747 -23.18 2.12 11.68
N LYS A 748 -22.91 3.08 12.56
CA LYS A 748 -23.76 3.34 13.73
C LYS A 748 -25.18 3.69 13.32
N GLU A 749 -25.35 4.58 12.34
CA GLU A 749 -26.68 4.97 11.87
C GLU A 749 -27.43 3.80 11.21
N GLU A 750 -26.73 2.92 10.50
CA GLU A 750 -27.31 1.68 9.95
C GLU A 750 -27.73 0.72 11.08
N TYR A 751 -26.87 0.49 12.07
CA TYR A 751 -27.15 -0.34 13.24
C TYR A 751 -28.32 0.20 14.06
N LYS A 752 -28.36 1.51 14.28
CA LYS A 752 -29.45 2.20 14.98
C LYS A 752 -30.78 2.04 14.26
N LYS A 753 -30.80 2.17 12.93
CA LYS A 753 -31.99 1.92 12.11
C LYS A 753 -32.44 0.45 12.22
N ALA A 754 -31.51 -0.50 12.18
CA ALA A 754 -31.80 -1.92 12.30
C ALA A 754 -32.37 -2.30 13.68
N LYS A 755 -31.83 -1.75 14.77
CA LYS A 755 -32.32 -2.02 16.14
C LYS A 755 -33.58 -1.22 16.52
N GLY A 756 -33.84 -0.09 15.86
CA GLY A 756 -35.00 0.75 16.12
C GLY A 756 -35.10 1.16 17.60
N LYS A 757 -36.21 0.81 18.26
CA LYS A 757 -36.44 1.12 19.68
C LYS A 757 -35.52 0.37 20.65
N ALA A 758 -34.90 -0.73 20.22
CA ALA A 758 -33.97 -1.51 21.03
C ALA A 758 -32.52 -0.98 20.93
N TYR A 759 -32.28 0.10 20.20
CA TYR A 759 -30.96 0.69 20.09
C TYR A 759 -30.44 1.18 21.45
N SER A 760 -29.17 0.88 21.70
CA SER A 760 -28.39 1.38 22.83
C SER A 760 -27.01 1.80 22.34
N GLU A 761 -26.57 3.00 22.73
CA GLU A 761 -25.24 3.52 22.36
C GLU A 761 -24.13 2.61 22.91
N ALA A 762 -24.22 2.25 24.20
CA ALA A 762 -23.28 1.34 24.85
C ALA A 762 -23.25 -0.05 24.19
N GLN A 763 -24.41 -0.56 23.75
CA GLN A 763 -24.47 -1.85 23.06
C GLN A 763 -23.78 -1.79 21.69
N PHE A 764 -24.01 -0.72 20.91
CA PHE A 764 -23.33 -0.54 19.63
C PHE A 764 -21.81 -0.52 19.82
N HIS A 765 -21.30 0.27 20.77
CA HIS A 765 -19.87 0.35 21.06
C HIS A 765 -19.28 -1.00 21.49
N ARG A 766 -19.99 -1.74 22.36
CA ARG A 766 -19.56 -3.06 22.79
C ARG A 766 -19.52 -4.06 21.62
N ASP A 767 -20.56 -4.07 20.80
CA ASP A 767 -20.65 -4.98 19.65
C ASP A 767 -19.58 -4.64 18.61
N PHE A 768 -19.31 -3.36 18.36
CA PHE A 768 -18.25 -2.91 17.47
C PHE A 768 -16.86 -3.36 17.96
N LEU A 769 -16.52 -3.07 19.21
CA LEU A 769 -15.19 -3.39 19.77
C LEU A 769 -14.96 -4.89 19.94
N LYS A 770 -16.03 -5.67 20.13
CA LYS A 770 -15.93 -7.13 20.24
C LYS A 770 -15.44 -7.81 18.96
N GLU A 771 -15.63 -7.18 17.80
CA GLU A 771 -15.17 -7.73 16.52
C GLU A 771 -13.67 -7.52 16.26
N GLY A 772 -12.96 -6.78 17.12
CA GLY A 772 -11.52 -6.60 17.03
C GLY A 772 -11.08 -5.56 15.98
N PRO A 773 -9.78 -5.48 15.66
CA PRO A 773 -9.19 -4.36 14.92
C PRO A 773 -9.33 -4.49 13.39
N MET A 774 -10.48 -4.95 12.91
CA MET A 774 -10.76 -5.13 11.49
C MET A 774 -11.30 -3.85 10.83
N PRO A 775 -11.23 -3.75 9.48
CA PRO A 775 -11.88 -2.67 8.73
C PRO A 775 -13.37 -2.54 9.06
N THR A 776 -13.83 -1.30 9.28
CA THR A 776 -15.19 -0.98 9.72
C THR A 776 -16.28 -1.57 8.81
N SER A 777 -16.04 -1.66 7.51
CA SER A 777 -17.03 -2.24 6.58
C SER A 777 -17.20 -3.76 6.75
N LEU A 778 -16.17 -4.48 7.20
CA LEU A 778 -16.29 -5.91 7.52
C LEU A 778 -17.02 -6.11 8.85
N ILE A 779 -16.75 -5.26 9.85
CA ILE A 779 -17.52 -5.22 11.10
C ILE A 779 -18.99 -4.94 10.79
N GLY A 780 -19.26 -4.01 9.87
CA GLY A 780 -20.63 -3.70 9.47
C GLY A 780 -21.40 -4.89 8.91
N LYS A 781 -20.76 -5.72 8.08
CA LYS A 781 -21.37 -6.97 7.62
C LYS A 781 -21.69 -7.91 8.79
N LEU A 782 -20.76 -8.08 9.74
CA LEU A 782 -20.98 -8.92 10.93
C LEU A 782 -22.14 -8.45 11.83
N LEU A 783 -22.38 -7.14 11.89
CA LEU A 783 -23.39 -6.55 12.78
C LEU A 783 -24.77 -6.38 12.12
N LEU A 784 -24.85 -6.34 10.79
CA LEU A 784 -26.06 -5.96 10.05
C LEU A 784 -26.60 -7.03 9.11
N GLU A 785 -25.74 -7.93 8.62
CA GLU A 785 -26.13 -8.98 7.67
C GLU A 785 -26.20 -10.32 8.44
N ASP A 786 -27.38 -10.95 8.49
CA ASP A 786 -27.52 -12.36 8.88
C ASP A 786 -27.38 -13.25 7.63
#